data_AF-A0A3G5BBX5-F1
#
_entry.id   AF-A0A3G5BBX5-F1
#
_cell.length_a   1.000
_cell.length_b   1.000
_cell.length_c   1.000
_cell.angle_alpha   90.00
_cell.angle_beta   90.00
_cell.angle_gamma   90.00
#
_symmetry.space_group_name_H-M   'P 1'
#
loop_
_entity.id
_entity.type
_entity.pdbx_description
1 polymer ?
#
loop_
_entity_poly.entity_id
_entity_poly.type
_entity_poly.pdbx_seq_one_letter_code
_entity_poly.pdbx_strand_id
1 'polypeptide(L)'
;MTEPSKGSTWNGAEMTQTDMMEKDTVLVLDHDDKVTGSASKRASHEFTPAQPRGILHRAFSVFLFDESTGELLLQQRASTKITFPNVWTNTCCSHPLHGMEPPEVDRPEAVADGTVTGVKNAAIRKLYHELGIPANELPIEGFKFLTRLHYWAADTVTHGEKSPWGEHEIDYVLFFCVSDKSKITVKGHPDEVDDVKWVTKDKLLEMFEDKSLLFSPWFRIIAKRWMVNEGGWWDDLKTTMTTSKHCDFKNVHRFDPPKEHLGGSGDAGPLFEKVGDQSKKQGAYGKVKTHTESKMQQLKHLDEVFSAVILLYVKPLKSNMKTDFIRKTFNRDDLKFCDEILVKVSRSFAAVIRQLPASLLVDIMIFYLALRALDTIEDDTTAFASHEEKINELKNFRKNALGNPNWSMDGVGEADEKRLLQEFPRAHRVYAALNPKSREIIDDITQRMADGMAEYVGKDLGQGTRDISEYNRYCHFVAGLVGEGLSRLFGQSGLEDESFAKELFLSDQMGLFLQKTNIIRDYLEDYVDGRAFWPQSVWKRYSTTGDLGYFANQESAEVRVKSLECLNELITDALELVPDCLKYLSKIKCVEIFRFCAIPQVMAIATLTKCYANPDVFTGVVKIRKGMSCKLILRTNTNDEVHETFYVFAKAIANTALSQRQAGVVDPSFKRTIKVCETICEGTEAAYSRQVQARRLPMLACLVLVFLSFGWISLPNLPSLPKVALWGAGILIYMYGPDFLKARSALTEAYRLKKKTL
;
A
#
# COMPACT_ATOMS: atom_id res chain seq x y z
N MET A 1 45.83 0.99 27.82
CA MET A 1 44.87 1.88 28.52
C MET A 1 45.44 3.29 28.41
N THR A 2 44.98 4.06 27.44
CA THR A 2 45.32 5.48 27.27
C THR A 2 44.38 6.31 28.15
N GLU A 3 44.93 7.32 28.85
CA GLU A 3 44.21 8.21 29.76
C GLU A 3 43.00 8.89 29.10
N PRO A 4 41.89 9.14 29.83
CA PRO A 4 40.76 9.90 29.29
C PRO A 4 41.21 11.34 29.02
N SER A 5 41.14 11.77 27.77
CA SER A 5 41.43 13.15 27.37
C SER A 5 40.55 14.13 28.16
N LYS A 6 41.15 15.16 28.75
CA LYS A 6 40.42 16.28 29.38
C LYS A 6 39.43 16.86 28.36
N GLY A 7 38.16 16.99 28.74
CA GLY A 7 37.13 17.62 27.91
C GLY A 7 37.51 19.07 27.56
N SER A 8 37.15 19.52 26.37
CA SER A 8 37.46 20.87 25.86
C SER A 8 36.20 21.74 25.82
N THR A 9 36.37 23.05 26.03
CA THR A 9 35.34 24.06 25.77
C THR A 9 35.42 24.47 24.30
N TRP A 10 34.30 24.42 23.57
CA TRP A 10 34.27 24.71 22.14
C TRP A 10 34.35 26.22 21.90
N ASN A 11 35.20 26.65 20.96
CA ASN A 11 35.32 28.04 20.56
C ASN A 11 35.30 28.14 19.02
N GLY A 12 34.14 28.46 18.45
CA GLY A 12 33.98 28.64 17.00
C GLY A 12 34.14 30.08 16.51
N ALA A 13 34.41 31.07 17.36
CA ALA A 13 34.41 32.48 16.97
C ALA A 13 35.48 32.85 15.91
N GLU A 14 36.50 31.99 15.73
CA GLU A 14 37.57 32.16 14.72
C GLU A 14 37.61 31.00 13.71
N MET A 15 36.62 30.11 13.71
CA MET A 15 36.59 28.94 12.83
C MET A 15 35.80 29.23 11.56
N THR A 16 36.42 28.99 10.40
CA THR A 16 35.69 28.98 9.12
C THR A 16 34.73 27.77 9.06
N GLN A 17 33.80 27.76 8.10
CA GLN A 17 32.96 26.58 7.85
C GLN A 17 33.80 25.33 7.55
N THR A 18 34.93 25.48 6.85
CA THR A 18 35.88 24.38 6.60
C THR A 18 36.57 23.93 7.88
N ASP A 19 37.00 24.85 8.76
CA ASP A 19 37.57 24.49 10.06
C ASP A 19 36.59 23.68 10.90
N MET A 20 35.32 24.09 10.94
CA MET A 20 34.26 23.35 11.65
C MET A 20 34.06 21.96 11.05
N MET A 21 34.08 21.81 9.72
CA MET A 21 33.95 20.49 9.09
C MET A 21 35.07 19.53 9.50
N GLU A 22 36.30 20.01 9.63
CA GLU A 22 37.46 19.16 9.95
C GLU A 22 37.63 18.93 11.46
N LYS A 23 37.39 19.94 12.29
CA LYS A 23 37.69 19.91 13.73
C LYS A 23 36.54 19.41 14.58
N ASP A 24 35.29 19.66 14.20
CA ASP A 24 34.14 19.20 14.97
C ASP A 24 33.98 17.68 14.81
N THR A 25 33.91 16.97 15.94
CA THR A 25 33.72 15.52 15.96
C THR A 25 32.30 15.18 16.43
N VAL A 26 31.50 14.60 15.53
CA VAL A 26 30.10 14.23 15.79
C VAL A 26 29.97 12.80 16.29
N LEU A 27 28.84 12.48 16.91
CA LEU A 27 28.53 11.14 17.43
C LEU A 27 28.02 10.23 16.31
N VAL A 28 28.74 9.15 16.03
CA VAL A 28 28.33 8.13 15.04
C VAL A 28 27.40 7.13 15.72
N LEU A 29 26.32 6.76 15.03
CA LEU A 29 25.25 5.94 15.58
C LEU A 29 25.04 4.65 14.77
N ASP A 30 24.42 3.67 15.41
CA ASP A 30 23.64 2.66 14.70
C ASP A 30 22.19 3.13 14.45
N HIS A 31 21.39 2.29 13.80
CA HIS A 31 20.00 2.60 13.46
C HIS A 31 19.06 2.73 14.66
N ASP A 32 19.48 2.33 15.87
CA ASP A 32 18.69 2.37 17.10
C ASP A 32 19.17 3.48 18.05
N ASP A 33 19.91 4.46 17.51
CA ASP A 33 20.42 5.62 18.24
C ASP A 33 21.41 5.26 19.36
N LYS A 34 22.12 4.14 19.20
CA LYS A 34 23.25 3.81 20.07
C LYS A 34 24.53 4.42 19.49
N VAL A 35 25.29 5.11 20.34
CA VAL A 35 26.59 5.66 19.97
C VAL A 35 27.58 4.52 19.73
N THR A 36 28.04 4.37 18.49
CA THR A 36 29.01 3.35 18.06
C THR A 36 30.44 3.90 17.94
N GLY A 37 30.57 5.23 17.85
CA GLY A 37 31.86 5.90 17.78
C GLY A 37 31.70 7.40 17.54
N SER A 38 32.73 8.01 16.96
CA SER A 38 32.75 9.42 16.62
C SER A 38 33.53 9.65 15.32
N ALA A 39 33.14 10.63 14.52
CA ALA A 39 33.81 10.97 13.25
C ALA A 39 33.86 12.50 13.07
N SER A 40 34.79 12.99 12.25
CA SER A 40 34.80 14.40 11.84
C SER A 40 33.49 14.73 11.13
N LYS A 41 32.96 15.93 11.32
CA LYS A 41 31.77 16.40 10.64
C LYS A 41 31.88 16.25 9.11
N ARG A 42 33.05 16.53 8.52
CA ARG A 42 33.32 16.33 7.09
C ARG A 42 33.00 14.90 6.64
N ALA A 43 33.63 13.92 7.27
CA ALA A 43 33.43 12.50 6.94
C ALA A 43 31.96 12.05 7.11
N SER A 44 31.22 12.65 8.05
CA SER A 44 29.81 12.30 8.26
C SER A 44 28.88 12.81 7.16
N HIS A 45 29.15 14.00 6.62
CA HIS A 45 28.33 14.62 5.57
C HIS A 45 28.82 14.35 4.13
N GLU A 46 30.02 13.79 3.96
CA GLU A 46 30.58 13.45 2.65
C GLU A 46 29.92 12.19 2.09
N PHE A 47 29.32 12.30 0.91
CA PHE A 47 28.66 11.21 0.20
C PHE A 47 29.63 10.65 -0.83
N THR A 48 29.89 9.34 -0.76
CA THR A 48 30.80 8.65 -1.68
C THR A 48 30.14 7.39 -2.23
N PRO A 49 30.63 6.78 -3.32
CA PRO A 49 30.14 5.48 -3.76
C PRO A 49 30.20 4.38 -2.69
N ALA A 50 31.19 4.44 -1.78
CA ALA A 50 31.32 3.51 -0.66
C ALA A 50 30.39 3.86 0.51
N GLN A 51 29.93 5.11 0.60
CA GLN A 51 29.06 5.64 1.66
C GLN A 51 27.98 6.53 1.02
N PRO A 52 27.00 5.94 0.33
CA PRO A 52 26.11 6.68 -0.57
C PRO A 52 25.16 7.65 0.15
N ARG A 53 25.07 7.56 1.49
CA ARG A 53 24.28 8.44 2.36
C ARG A 53 25.11 9.11 3.46
N GLY A 54 26.44 9.07 3.38
CA GLY A 54 27.30 9.49 4.49
C GLY A 54 27.16 8.59 5.72
N ILE A 55 27.79 9.00 6.83
CA ILE A 55 27.81 8.25 8.09
C ILE A 55 26.64 8.67 8.96
N LEU A 56 25.86 7.72 9.47
CA LEU A 56 24.77 8.01 10.39
C LEU A 56 25.30 8.64 11.68
N HIS A 57 24.82 9.84 12.01
CA HIS A 57 25.26 10.58 13.18
C HIS A 57 24.10 11.28 13.91
N ARG A 58 24.35 11.73 15.16
CA ARG A 58 23.33 12.42 15.96
C ARG A 58 23.22 13.90 15.58
N ALA A 59 22.01 14.42 15.56
CA ALA A 59 21.72 15.83 15.37
C ALA A 59 20.61 16.32 16.33
N PHE A 60 20.35 17.61 16.32
CA PHE A 60 19.22 18.22 17.02
C PHE A 60 18.60 19.37 16.22
N SER A 61 17.32 19.59 16.43
CA SER A 61 16.52 20.67 15.86
C SER A 61 15.78 21.43 16.96
N VAL A 62 16.09 22.72 17.12
CA VAL A 62 15.45 23.62 18.08
C VAL A 62 14.33 24.41 17.42
N PHE A 63 13.20 24.51 18.12
CA PHE A 63 12.05 25.35 17.78
C PHE A 63 11.75 26.30 18.93
N LEU A 64 12.06 27.59 18.73
CA LEU A 64 11.85 28.65 19.70
C LEU A 64 10.58 29.43 19.41
N PHE A 65 9.62 29.38 20.33
CA PHE A 65 8.34 30.07 20.22
C PHE A 65 8.25 31.29 21.13
N ASP A 66 7.52 32.29 20.68
CA ASP A 66 7.01 33.38 21.50
C ASP A 66 5.63 32.98 22.05
N GLU A 67 5.53 32.82 23.37
CA GLU A 67 4.25 32.45 24.01
C GLU A 67 3.19 33.55 23.86
N SER A 68 3.60 34.81 23.75
CA SER A 68 2.67 35.94 23.70
C SER A 68 1.93 36.04 22.36
N THR A 69 2.57 35.63 21.26
CA THR A 69 2.01 35.69 19.90
C THR A 69 1.77 34.33 19.27
N GLY A 70 2.38 33.27 19.80
CA GLY A 70 2.41 31.94 19.21
C GLY A 70 3.30 31.83 17.97
N GLU A 71 4.19 32.80 17.72
CA GLU A 71 5.09 32.80 16.56
C GLU A 71 6.33 31.93 16.81
N LEU A 72 6.84 31.31 15.74
CA LEU A 72 8.09 30.54 15.72
C LEU A 72 9.21 31.39 15.11
N LEU A 73 10.40 31.39 15.72
CA LEU A 73 11.59 31.96 15.12
C LEU A 73 12.19 30.99 14.09
N LEU A 74 12.28 31.44 12.84
CA LEU A 74 13.00 30.78 11.76
C LEU A 74 14.31 31.50 11.46
N GLN A 75 15.25 30.77 10.88
CA GLN A 75 16.45 31.34 10.27
C GLN A 75 16.58 30.92 8.80
N GLN A 76 17.16 31.79 7.98
CA GLN A 76 17.69 31.45 6.68
C GLN A 76 19.19 31.17 6.82
N ARG A 77 19.62 29.96 6.43
CA ARG A 77 21.02 29.55 6.50
C ARG A 77 21.88 30.40 5.59
N ALA A 78 23.06 30.80 6.06
CA ALA A 78 23.99 31.61 5.29
C ALA A 78 24.39 30.96 3.96
N SER A 79 24.60 31.79 2.95
CA SER A 79 25.11 31.40 1.64
C SER A 79 26.50 30.73 1.69
N THR A 80 27.27 30.95 2.75
CA THR A 80 28.62 30.39 2.97
C THR A 80 28.61 28.96 3.55
N LYS A 81 27.45 28.40 3.90
CA LYS A 81 27.33 27.03 4.41
C LYS A 81 27.70 26.00 3.35
N ILE A 82 28.45 24.96 3.74
CA ILE A 82 28.86 23.86 2.85
C ILE A 82 27.67 22.96 2.49
N THR A 83 26.81 22.66 3.47
CA THR A 83 25.59 21.87 3.29
C THR A 83 24.35 22.74 3.41
N PHE A 84 23.45 22.62 2.44
CA PHE A 84 22.16 23.29 2.35
C PHE A 84 22.24 24.82 2.63
N PRO A 85 23.05 25.59 1.88
CA PRO A 85 23.05 27.06 1.98
C PRO A 85 21.72 27.67 1.50
N ASN A 86 21.40 28.88 1.96
CA ASN A 86 20.25 29.70 1.57
C ASN A 86 18.85 29.14 1.90
N VAL A 87 18.74 27.96 2.50
CA VAL A 87 17.44 27.40 2.87
C VAL A 87 16.90 28.00 4.18
N TRP A 88 15.60 28.26 4.22
CA TRP A 88 14.86 28.53 5.45
C TRP A 88 14.71 27.26 6.27
N THR A 89 14.95 27.35 7.57
CA THR A 89 14.89 26.23 8.50
C THR A 89 14.29 26.66 9.84
N ASN A 90 14.05 25.69 10.74
CA ASN A 90 13.71 25.94 12.14
C ASN A 90 14.79 26.78 12.85
N THR A 91 14.54 27.17 14.10
CA THR A 91 15.36 28.16 14.83
C THR A 91 16.87 27.88 14.79
N CYS A 92 17.31 26.65 15.11
CA CYS A 92 18.71 26.27 15.08
C CYS A 92 18.84 24.75 14.93
N CYS A 93 19.83 24.29 14.17
CA CYS A 93 20.14 22.86 13.98
C CYS A 93 21.64 22.61 13.98
N SER A 94 22.08 21.60 14.73
CA SER A 94 23.47 21.14 14.67
C SER A 94 23.62 19.77 15.31
N HIS A 95 24.82 19.46 15.78
CA HIS A 95 25.18 18.17 16.33
C HIS A 95 25.72 18.32 17.75
N PRO A 96 25.42 17.37 18.64
CA PRO A 96 26.21 17.16 19.84
C PRO A 96 27.63 16.72 19.46
N LEU A 97 28.63 17.30 20.11
CA LEU A 97 30.05 17.02 19.84
C LEU A 97 30.65 16.06 20.87
N HIS A 98 31.55 15.20 20.42
CA HIS A 98 32.31 14.31 21.29
C HIS A 98 33.41 15.07 22.05
N GLY A 99 33.65 14.72 23.32
CA GLY A 99 34.76 15.28 24.11
C GLY A 99 34.54 16.68 24.69
N MET A 100 33.28 17.15 24.72
CA MET A 100 32.90 18.47 25.21
C MET A 100 32.81 18.58 26.74
N GLU A 101 33.10 19.77 27.27
CA GLU A 101 32.74 20.19 28.63
C GLU A 101 31.91 21.50 28.59
N PRO A 102 30.65 21.53 29.09
CA PRO A 102 29.92 20.40 29.66
C PRO A 102 29.65 19.28 28.64
N PRO A 103 29.43 18.03 29.08
CA PRO A 103 29.21 16.91 28.18
C PRO A 103 27.98 17.10 27.29
N GLU A 104 28.14 16.77 26.01
CA GLU A 104 27.06 16.79 25.00
C GLU A 104 26.60 15.37 24.61
N VAL A 105 27.17 14.34 25.24
CA VAL A 105 26.83 12.94 24.98
C VAL A 105 25.87 12.44 26.04
N ASP A 106 24.64 12.12 25.64
CA ASP A 106 23.63 11.55 26.52
C ASP A 106 23.87 10.07 26.82
N ARG A 107 23.63 9.70 28.08
CA ARG A 107 23.58 8.29 28.50
C ARG A 107 22.26 7.65 28.06
N PRO A 108 22.19 6.33 27.84
CA PRO A 108 20.96 5.66 27.42
C PRO A 108 19.76 5.93 28.34
N GLU A 109 19.98 6.08 29.64
CA GLU A 109 18.93 6.37 30.62
C GLU A 109 18.32 7.76 30.40
N ALA A 110 19.17 8.75 30.09
CA ALA A 110 18.76 10.12 29.82
C ALA A 110 17.99 10.26 28.49
N VAL A 111 18.26 9.38 27.53
CA VAL A 111 17.47 9.28 26.29
C VAL A 111 16.12 8.62 26.58
N ALA A 112 16.10 7.55 27.40
CA ALA A 112 14.90 6.79 27.71
C ALA A 112 13.86 7.59 28.53
N ASP A 113 14.31 8.45 29.45
CA ASP A 113 13.44 9.31 30.26
C ASP A 113 13.18 10.71 29.65
N GLY A 114 13.86 11.02 28.55
CA GLY A 114 13.71 12.26 27.79
C GLY A 114 14.38 13.48 28.43
N THR A 115 15.27 13.31 29.41
CA THR A 115 16.04 14.42 30.01
C THR A 115 17.05 15.02 29.04
N VAL A 116 17.75 14.17 28.26
CA VAL A 116 18.65 14.51 27.14
C VAL A 116 19.54 15.75 27.36
N THR A 117 20.19 15.81 28.53
CA THR A 117 20.98 16.98 28.96
C THR A 117 22.13 17.30 28.00
N GLY A 118 22.75 16.28 27.41
CA GLY A 118 23.85 16.43 26.46
C GLY A 118 23.41 17.17 25.20
N VAL A 119 22.34 16.70 24.56
CA VAL A 119 21.75 17.37 23.39
C VAL A 119 21.29 18.80 23.72
N LYS A 120 20.74 19.04 24.92
CA LYS A 120 20.35 20.40 25.35
C LYS A 120 21.56 21.34 25.53
N ASN A 121 22.69 20.85 26.07
CA ASN A 121 23.93 21.62 26.14
C ASN A 121 24.42 22.02 24.73
N ALA A 122 24.37 21.08 23.79
CA ALA A 122 24.74 21.33 22.40
C ALA A 122 23.83 22.38 21.75
N ALA A 123 22.53 22.34 22.03
CA ALA A 123 21.56 23.33 21.57
C ALA A 123 21.85 24.74 22.11
N ILE A 124 22.14 24.88 23.41
CA ILE A 124 22.50 26.17 24.02
C ILE A 124 23.77 26.74 23.38
N ARG A 125 24.81 25.92 23.23
CA ARG A 125 26.06 26.33 22.57
C ARG A 125 25.79 26.84 21.15
N LYS A 126 25.02 26.10 20.37
CA LYS A 126 24.79 26.45 18.96
C LYS A 126 23.84 27.63 18.78
N LEU A 127 22.83 27.80 19.64
CA LEU A 127 21.96 28.99 19.63
C LEU A 127 22.75 30.26 19.92
N TYR A 128 23.72 30.21 20.83
CA TYR A 128 24.64 31.33 21.02
C TYR A 128 25.53 31.58 19.80
N HIS A 129 26.05 30.53 19.18
CA HIS A 129 26.90 30.66 18.00
C HIS A 129 26.17 31.20 16.76
N GLU A 130 25.02 30.63 16.39
CA GLU A 130 24.29 30.98 15.17
C GLU A 130 23.47 32.25 15.33
N LEU A 131 22.79 32.41 16.47
CA LEU A 131 21.81 33.47 16.69
C LEU A 131 22.20 34.46 17.79
N GLY A 132 23.38 34.31 18.41
CA GLY A 132 23.84 35.22 19.44
C GLY A 132 23.03 35.17 20.74
N ILE A 133 22.17 34.15 20.93
CA ILE A 133 21.28 34.05 22.10
C ILE A 133 22.09 33.58 23.32
N PRO A 134 22.25 34.40 24.38
CA PRO A 134 23.00 34.03 25.57
C PRO A 134 22.37 32.88 26.36
N ALA A 135 23.20 32.00 26.92
CA ALA A 135 22.74 30.82 27.68
C ALA A 135 21.87 31.16 28.90
N ASN A 136 22.04 32.34 29.52
CA ASN A 136 21.21 32.78 30.65
C ASN A 136 19.78 33.17 30.24
N GLU A 137 19.53 33.44 28.95
CA GLU A 137 18.19 33.69 28.42
C GLU A 137 17.45 32.39 28.05
N LEU A 138 18.19 31.28 27.94
CA LEU A 138 17.69 29.95 27.58
C LEU A 138 18.10 28.91 28.64
N PRO A 139 17.56 28.97 29.88
CA PRO A 139 17.86 27.98 30.91
C PRO A 139 17.57 26.57 30.42
N ILE A 140 18.49 25.64 30.69
CA ILE A 140 18.45 24.27 30.16
C ILE A 140 17.13 23.52 30.45
N GLU A 141 16.53 23.80 31.60
CA GLU A 141 15.25 23.20 32.04
C GLU A 141 14.05 23.64 31.19
N GLY A 142 14.17 24.76 30.46
CA GLY A 142 13.13 25.24 29.55
C GLY A 142 13.06 24.45 28.24
N PHE A 143 14.09 23.67 27.91
CA PHE A 143 14.08 22.82 26.71
C PHE A 143 13.23 21.57 26.93
N LYS A 144 12.22 21.43 26.08
CA LYS A 144 11.36 20.25 26.02
C LYS A 144 11.78 19.35 24.87
N PHE A 145 12.21 18.14 25.19
CA PHE A 145 12.42 17.09 24.19
C PHE A 145 11.09 16.43 23.83
N LEU A 146 10.83 16.29 22.53
CA LEU A 146 9.57 15.72 22.03
C LEU A 146 9.78 14.32 21.45
N THR A 147 10.67 14.17 20.47
CA THR A 147 10.89 12.89 19.78
C THR A 147 12.18 12.88 18.96
N ARG A 148 12.48 11.76 18.30
CA ARG A 148 13.62 11.55 17.41
C ARG A 148 13.18 11.25 15.97
N LEU A 149 13.85 11.90 15.03
CA LEU A 149 13.65 11.77 13.59
C LEU A 149 14.89 11.16 12.95
N HIS A 150 14.79 10.00 12.31
CA HIS A 150 15.84 9.47 11.45
C HIS A 150 15.54 9.76 9.98
N TYR A 151 16.40 10.52 9.34
CA TYR A 151 16.30 10.85 7.92
C TYR A 151 17.66 10.84 7.25
N TRP A 152 17.67 10.91 5.92
CA TRP A 152 18.85 11.28 5.16
C TRP A 152 18.42 12.21 4.01
N ALA A 153 19.31 13.02 3.46
CA ALA A 153 19.05 13.89 2.32
C ALA A 153 20.36 14.28 1.61
N ALA A 154 20.40 14.17 0.28
CA ALA A 154 21.48 14.75 -0.51
C ALA A 154 21.21 16.25 -0.81
N ASP A 155 22.25 17.08 -0.76
CA ASP A 155 22.18 18.50 -1.12
C ASP A 155 22.27 18.71 -2.64
N THR A 156 21.30 18.13 -3.33
CA THR A 156 21.15 18.13 -4.78
C THR A 156 20.78 19.49 -5.34
N VAL A 157 20.15 20.35 -4.53
CA VAL A 157 19.76 21.70 -4.94
C VAL A 157 21.00 22.57 -5.12
N THR A 158 22.00 22.43 -4.24
CA THR A 158 23.23 23.21 -4.30
C THR A 158 24.27 22.57 -5.22
N HIS A 159 24.47 21.25 -5.13
CA HIS A 159 25.59 20.56 -5.77
C HIS A 159 25.18 19.64 -6.94
N GLY A 160 23.90 19.61 -7.30
CA GLY A 160 23.36 18.78 -8.39
C GLY A 160 23.11 17.31 -8.02
N GLU A 161 22.61 16.52 -8.97
CA GLU A 161 22.15 15.13 -8.73
C GLU A 161 23.21 14.21 -8.12
N LYS A 162 24.49 14.44 -8.42
CA LYS A 162 25.63 13.70 -7.88
C LYS A 162 26.30 14.42 -6.69
N SER A 163 25.52 15.15 -5.90
CA SER A 163 26.03 15.91 -4.76
C SER A 163 27.00 15.09 -3.89
N PRO A 164 28.21 15.60 -3.62
CA PRO A 164 29.14 14.97 -2.68
C PRO A 164 28.79 15.28 -1.22
N TRP A 165 27.73 16.06 -0.98
CA TRP A 165 27.33 16.52 0.35
C TRP A 165 25.87 16.19 0.64
N GLY A 166 25.61 15.84 1.91
CA GLY A 166 24.27 15.61 2.41
C GLY A 166 24.25 15.39 3.92
N GLU A 167 23.16 14.84 4.41
CA GLU A 167 22.93 14.53 5.82
C GLU A 167 22.35 13.13 5.96
N HIS A 168 22.67 12.45 7.06
CA HIS A 168 22.07 11.18 7.46
C HIS A 168 22.11 11.09 8.98
N GLU A 169 20.98 11.38 9.59
CA GLU A 169 20.94 11.86 10.97
C GLU A 169 19.79 11.24 11.76
N ILE A 170 20.05 10.96 13.04
CA ILE A 170 19.01 10.85 14.06
C ILE A 170 18.93 12.18 14.79
N ASP A 171 17.90 12.95 14.45
CA ASP A 171 17.64 14.31 14.88
C ASP A 171 16.73 14.36 16.10
N TYR A 172 17.17 15.03 17.16
CA TYR A 172 16.44 15.24 18.40
C TYR A 172 15.65 16.55 18.33
N VAL A 173 14.32 16.44 18.43
CA VAL A 173 13.42 17.60 18.34
C VAL A 173 13.25 18.24 19.72
N LEU A 174 13.73 19.49 19.83
CA LEU A 174 13.66 20.31 21.04
C LEU A 174 12.78 21.53 20.85
N PHE A 175 11.87 21.77 21.78
CA PHE A 175 11.06 22.99 21.84
C PHE A 175 11.51 23.87 23.00
N PHE A 176 11.44 25.18 22.80
CA PHE A 176 11.62 26.18 23.84
C PHE A 176 10.59 27.29 23.64
N CYS A 177 10.07 27.84 24.73
CA CYS A 177 9.11 28.93 24.71
C CYS A 177 9.62 30.09 25.55
N VAL A 178 9.66 31.29 24.96
CA VAL A 178 9.93 32.54 25.69
C VAL A 178 8.64 33.29 25.94
N SER A 179 8.54 33.94 27.09
CA SER A 179 7.32 34.69 27.46
C SER A 179 6.98 35.83 26.49
N ASP A 180 7.99 36.42 25.85
CA ASP A 180 7.89 37.54 24.94
C ASP A 180 9.17 37.62 24.10
N LYS A 181 9.07 37.65 22.76
CA LYS A 181 10.23 37.72 21.86
C LYS A 181 11.08 38.99 22.01
N SER A 182 10.55 40.06 22.60
CA SER A 182 11.32 41.29 22.87
C SER A 182 12.36 41.12 23.98
N LYS A 183 12.26 40.03 24.76
CA LYS A 183 13.16 39.73 25.89
C LYS A 183 14.32 38.82 25.52
N ILE A 184 14.37 38.34 24.27
CA ILE A 184 15.44 37.46 23.80
C ILE A 184 16.33 38.18 22.80
N THR A 185 17.64 38.05 22.99
CA THR A 185 18.66 38.61 22.12
C THR A 185 18.79 37.73 20.87
N VAL A 186 18.46 38.27 19.69
CA VAL A 186 18.67 37.58 18.42
C VAL A 186 19.59 38.42 17.54
N LYS A 187 20.83 37.94 17.36
CA LYS A 187 21.87 38.54 16.52
C LYS A 187 22.57 37.43 15.74
N GLY A 188 22.09 37.21 14.51
CA GLY A 188 22.64 36.20 13.60
C GLY A 188 24.14 36.39 13.34
N HIS A 189 24.89 35.30 13.38
CA HIS A 189 26.29 35.29 12.96
C HIS A 189 26.34 35.28 11.42
N PRO A 190 27.09 36.20 10.77
CA PRO A 190 27.04 36.37 9.32
C PRO A 190 27.48 35.14 8.52
N ASP A 191 28.37 34.31 9.08
CA ASP A 191 28.78 33.05 8.44
C ASP A 191 27.82 31.86 8.70
N GLU A 192 26.76 32.06 9.47
CA GLU A 192 25.78 31.00 9.80
C GLU A 192 24.35 31.35 9.35
N VAL A 193 23.98 32.63 9.42
CA VAL A 193 22.60 33.10 9.25
C VAL A 193 22.56 34.33 8.33
N ASP A 194 21.81 34.24 7.24
CA ASP A 194 21.56 35.37 6.32
C ASP A 194 20.35 36.20 6.75
N ASP A 195 19.31 35.56 7.31
CA ASP A 195 18.09 36.24 7.75
C ASP A 195 17.39 35.51 8.90
N VAL A 196 16.56 36.21 9.67
CA VAL A 196 15.74 35.67 10.76
C VAL A 196 14.32 36.19 10.70
N LYS A 197 13.34 35.33 11.04
CA LYS A 197 11.94 35.72 10.97
C LYS A 197 11.08 35.05 12.02
N TRP A 198 10.30 35.84 12.75
CA TRP A 198 9.18 35.35 13.55
C TRP A 198 7.96 35.16 12.65
N VAL A 199 7.37 33.96 12.66
CA VAL A 199 6.23 33.64 11.80
C VAL A 199 5.12 32.94 12.58
N THR A 200 3.87 33.26 12.23
CA THR A 200 2.70 32.48 12.68
C THR A 200 2.62 31.16 11.92
N LYS A 201 1.82 30.22 12.44
CA LYS A 201 1.51 28.95 11.76
C LYS A 201 0.99 29.18 10.33
N ASP A 202 0.02 30.09 10.16
CA ASP A 202 -0.54 30.41 8.85
C ASP A 202 0.51 31.01 7.93
N LYS A 203 1.38 31.89 8.45
CA LYS A 203 2.43 32.48 7.64
C LYS A 203 3.47 31.45 7.20
N LEU A 204 3.81 30.48 8.06
CA LEU A 204 4.69 29.38 7.67
C LEU A 204 4.06 28.54 6.55
N LEU A 205 2.76 28.23 6.64
CA LEU A 205 2.05 27.50 5.59
C LEU A 205 2.06 28.26 4.26
N GLU A 206 1.86 29.58 4.28
CA GLU A 206 2.02 30.43 3.08
C GLU A 206 3.45 30.35 2.53
N MET A 207 4.47 30.44 3.39
CA MET A 207 5.86 30.37 2.95
C MET A 207 6.22 29.01 2.34
N PHE A 208 5.64 27.90 2.82
CA PHE A 208 5.85 26.58 2.22
C PHE A 208 5.28 26.43 0.81
N GLU A 209 4.29 27.24 0.44
CA GLU A 209 3.71 27.27 -0.91
C GLU A 209 4.47 28.22 -1.85
N ASP A 210 5.32 29.10 -1.32
CA ASP A 210 6.15 30.01 -2.10
C ASP A 210 7.37 29.27 -2.68
N LYS A 211 7.31 28.99 -3.97
CA LYS A 211 8.37 28.28 -4.72
C LYS A 211 9.67 29.07 -4.85
N SER A 212 9.68 30.36 -4.54
CA SER A 212 10.91 31.16 -4.53
C SER A 212 11.76 30.90 -3.28
N LEU A 213 11.15 30.34 -2.23
CA LEU A 213 11.82 30.00 -0.99
C LEU A 213 12.29 28.55 -1.01
N LEU A 214 13.54 28.34 -0.57
CA LEU A 214 14.07 27.01 -0.32
C LEU A 214 13.91 26.69 1.16
N PHE A 215 13.62 25.42 1.47
CA PHE A 215 13.46 24.95 2.84
C PHE A 215 14.29 23.70 3.07
N SER A 216 14.85 23.59 4.27
CA SER A 216 15.58 22.39 4.65
C SER A 216 14.66 21.15 4.68
N PRO A 217 15.16 19.97 4.26
CA PRO A 217 14.35 18.76 4.19
C PRO A 217 13.83 18.32 5.56
N TRP A 218 14.66 18.37 6.61
CA TRP A 218 14.27 17.98 7.97
C TRP A 218 13.17 18.87 8.54
N PHE A 219 13.29 20.20 8.39
CA PHE A 219 12.27 21.12 8.90
C PHE A 219 10.92 20.87 8.24
N ARG A 220 10.88 20.63 6.92
CA ARG A 220 9.63 20.27 6.22
C ARG A 220 9.04 18.96 6.73
N ILE A 221 9.88 17.95 7.01
CA ILE A 221 9.45 16.66 7.56
C ILE A 221 8.82 16.88 8.94
N ILE A 222 9.54 17.52 9.86
CA ILE A 222 9.08 17.77 11.24
C ILE A 222 7.78 18.60 11.22
N ALA A 223 7.77 19.70 10.46
CA ALA A 223 6.63 20.61 10.42
C ALA A 223 5.36 19.90 9.94
N LYS A 224 5.43 19.21 8.79
CA LYS A 224 4.27 18.54 8.17
C LYS A 224 3.78 17.33 8.96
N ARG A 225 4.67 16.62 9.65
CA ARG A 225 4.31 15.40 10.39
C ARG A 225 3.66 15.70 11.71
N TRP A 226 4.17 16.71 12.43
CA TRP A 226 3.81 16.87 13.83
C TRP A 226 3.44 18.29 14.26
N MET A 227 3.87 19.33 13.54
CA MET A 227 3.66 20.71 14.02
C MET A 227 2.39 21.34 13.49
N VAL A 228 2.21 21.35 12.16
CA VAL A 228 1.21 22.21 11.50
C VAL A 228 -0.08 21.46 11.12
N ASN A 229 -0.15 20.15 11.31
CA ASN A 229 -1.36 19.35 11.11
C ASN A 229 -2.43 19.68 12.16
N GLU A 230 -3.68 19.31 11.89
CA GLU A 230 -4.80 19.47 12.84
C GLU A 230 -4.55 18.65 14.12
N GLY A 231 -4.54 19.32 15.27
CA GLY A 231 -4.16 18.74 16.55
C GLY A 231 -2.65 18.54 16.72
N GLY A 232 -1.83 19.17 15.88
CA GLY A 232 -0.37 19.14 15.93
C GLY A 232 0.21 19.93 17.11
N TRP A 233 1.52 19.82 17.31
CA TRP A 233 2.25 20.43 18.44
C TRP A 233 2.06 21.94 18.56
N TRP A 234 1.84 22.64 17.44
CA TRP A 234 1.66 24.09 17.41
C TRP A 234 0.20 24.52 17.68
N ASP A 235 -0.79 23.62 17.53
CA ASP A 235 -2.20 23.99 17.83
C ASP A 235 -2.45 24.20 19.33
N ASP A 236 -1.65 23.56 20.17
CA ASP A 236 -1.72 23.70 21.63
C ASP A 236 -0.32 23.66 22.26
N LEU A 237 0.44 24.75 22.06
CA LEU A 237 1.80 24.90 22.59
C LEU A 237 1.86 24.71 24.11
N LYS A 238 0.83 25.16 24.84
CA LYS A 238 0.76 24.99 26.29
C LYS A 238 0.76 23.52 26.69
N THR A 239 -0.09 22.71 26.08
CA THR A 239 -0.11 21.27 26.34
C THR A 239 1.18 20.59 25.88
N THR A 240 1.73 20.99 24.72
CA THR A 240 3.00 20.48 24.20
C THR A 240 4.16 20.70 25.18
N MET A 241 4.27 21.90 25.77
CA MET A 241 5.37 22.24 26.68
C MET A 241 5.17 21.65 28.08
N THR A 242 3.95 21.63 28.60
CA THR A 242 3.69 21.31 30.01
C THR A 242 3.37 19.83 30.28
N THR A 243 3.06 19.04 29.26
CA THR A 243 2.68 17.63 29.41
C THR A 243 3.59 16.68 28.64
N SER A 244 3.37 15.37 28.77
CA SER A 244 4.02 14.34 27.96
C SER A 244 3.14 13.85 26.79
N LYS A 245 1.98 14.47 26.56
CA LYS A 245 0.99 14.02 25.56
C LYS A 245 1.59 13.82 24.16
N HIS A 246 2.55 14.67 23.79
CA HIS A 246 3.17 14.71 22.48
C HIS A 246 4.60 14.15 22.46
N CYS A 247 5.07 13.60 23.58
CA CYS A 247 6.39 13.03 23.72
C CYS A 247 6.41 11.56 23.28
N ASP A 248 7.39 11.18 22.46
CA ASP A 248 7.74 9.80 22.15
C ASP A 248 9.25 9.60 22.34
N PHE A 249 9.62 9.15 23.54
CA PHE A 249 11.03 8.89 23.88
C PHE A 249 11.47 7.51 23.43
N LYS A 250 10.54 6.59 23.17
CA LYS A 250 10.86 5.19 22.89
C LYS A 250 11.25 4.99 21.43
N ASN A 251 10.52 5.60 20.51
CA ASN A 251 10.68 5.33 19.09
C ASN A 251 11.61 6.33 18.41
N VAL A 252 12.22 5.89 17.30
CA VAL A 252 12.90 6.74 16.32
C VAL A 252 12.05 6.72 15.06
N HIS A 253 11.49 7.87 14.68
CA HIS A 253 10.60 7.98 13.51
C HIS A 253 11.42 8.14 12.23
N ARG A 254 11.25 7.22 11.29
CA ARG A 254 12.12 7.08 10.11
C ARG A 254 11.45 7.59 8.84
N PHE A 255 12.11 8.48 8.08
CA PHE A 255 11.54 9.07 6.87
C PHE A 255 12.58 9.28 5.78
N ASP A 256 12.21 8.90 4.55
CA ASP A 256 12.98 9.27 3.37
C ASP A 256 12.84 10.75 3.02
N PRO A 257 13.87 11.34 2.38
CA PRO A 257 13.82 12.70 1.92
C PRO A 257 12.79 12.89 0.79
N PRO A 258 12.37 14.15 0.53
CA PRO A 258 11.68 14.50 -0.70
C PRO A 258 12.46 14.04 -1.94
N LYS A 259 11.75 13.78 -3.06
CA LYS A 259 12.36 13.22 -4.28
C LYS A 259 13.51 14.05 -4.81
N GLU A 260 13.39 15.37 -4.68
CA GLU A 260 14.41 16.32 -5.09
C GLU A 260 15.75 16.09 -4.39
N HIS A 261 15.78 15.48 -3.21
CA HIS A 261 16.97 15.20 -2.40
C HIS A 261 17.38 13.71 -2.39
N LEU A 262 16.81 12.89 -3.29
CA LEU A 262 17.28 11.51 -3.55
C LEU A 262 18.52 11.54 -4.47
N GLY A 263 19.38 10.51 -4.38
CA GLY A 263 20.61 10.39 -5.17
C GLY A 263 21.87 10.75 -4.37
N GLY A 264 22.71 11.64 -4.91
CA GLY A 264 24.03 11.97 -4.37
C GLY A 264 25.16 11.21 -5.06
N SER A 265 26.41 11.48 -4.68
CA SER A 265 27.62 10.93 -5.30
C SER A 265 27.70 9.39 -5.26
N GLY A 266 26.94 8.73 -4.39
CA GLY A 266 26.79 7.27 -4.36
C GLY A 266 25.46 6.73 -4.88
N ASP A 267 24.64 7.56 -5.53
CA ASP A 267 23.32 7.21 -6.10
C ASP A 267 22.40 6.51 -5.08
N ALA A 268 22.26 7.11 -3.88
CA ALA A 268 21.42 6.55 -2.84
C ALA A 268 19.94 6.59 -3.23
N GLY A 269 19.34 5.39 -3.32
CA GLY A 269 17.89 5.23 -3.36
C GLY A 269 17.22 5.46 -1.99
N PRO A 270 15.89 5.33 -1.91
CA PRO A 270 15.16 5.38 -0.64
C PRO A 270 15.76 4.41 0.40
N LEU A 271 15.86 4.87 1.65
CA LEU A 271 16.42 4.17 2.83
C LEU A 271 15.31 3.69 3.76
N PHE A 272 14.28 4.52 3.98
CA PHE A 272 13.18 4.22 4.88
C PHE A 272 11.92 3.93 4.10
N GLU A 273 11.52 2.67 4.13
CA GLU A 273 10.31 2.21 3.47
C GLU A 273 9.13 3.12 3.84
N LYS A 274 8.49 3.71 2.82
CA LYS A 274 7.29 4.51 3.05
C LYS A 274 6.27 3.64 3.78
N VAL A 275 5.95 4.01 5.01
CA VAL A 275 4.74 3.54 5.68
C VAL A 275 3.55 3.86 4.77
N GLY A 276 2.98 2.81 4.17
CA GLY A 276 1.88 2.92 3.22
C GLY A 276 2.27 3.04 1.74
N ASP A 277 3.49 2.62 1.33
CA ASP A 277 3.72 2.40 -0.09
C ASP A 277 2.80 1.30 -0.62
N GLN A 278 2.00 1.64 -1.63
CA GLN A 278 1.23 0.62 -2.36
C GLN A 278 2.14 -0.28 -3.22
N SER A 279 3.44 0.03 -3.32
CA SER A 279 4.48 -0.73 -4.02
C SER A 279 5.41 -1.55 -3.11
N LYS A 280 5.09 -1.73 -1.83
CA LYS A 280 5.69 -2.76 -0.98
C LYS A 280 4.59 -3.42 -0.16
N LYS A 281 3.92 -4.36 -0.82
CA LYS A 281 3.14 -5.41 -0.13
C LYS A 281 4.09 -6.57 0.09
N GLN A 282 3.77 -7.50 0.98
CA GLN A 282 4.48 -8.76 1.05
C GLN A 282 4.35 -9.50 -0.29
N GLY A 283 5.45 -10.10 -0.76
CA GLY A 283 5.65 -10.48 -2.15
C GLY A 283 6.18 -9.33 -3.02
N ALA A 284 6.69 -9.60 -4.22
CA ALA A 284 7.40 -8.68 -5.12
C ALA A 284 6.50 -7.61 -5.76
N TYR A 285 5.48 -7.14 -5.04
CA TYR A 285 4.49 -6.15 -5.46
C TYR A 285 5.12 -4.77 -5.62
N GLY A 286 5.89 -4.58 -6.68
CA GLY A 286 6.71 -3.39 -6.94
C GLY A 286 8.18 -3.70 -7.30
N LYS A 287 8.65 -4.94 -7.10
CA LYS A 287 9.98 -5.40 -7.56
C LYS A 287 9.99 -5.71 -9.05
N VAL A 288 8.84 -6.15 -9.58
CA VAL A 288 8.63 -6.41 -11.01
C VAL A 288 7.67 -5.39 -11.63
N LYS A 289 7.89 -5.08 -12.92
CA LYS A 289 7.07 -4.12 -13.65
C LYS A 289 5.60 -4.54 -13.64
N THR A 290 4.67 -3.63 -13.35
CA THR A 290 3.25 -3.91 -13.58
C THR A 290 2.85 -3.45 -14.98
N HIS A 291 2.34 -4.38 -15.79
CA HIS A 291 1.83 -4.08 -17.13
C HIS A 291 0.42 -3.51 -17.03
N THR A 292 0.32 -2.18 -17.13
CA THR A 292 -0.94 -1.45 -17.20
C THR A 292 -1.00 -0.61 -18.47
N GLU A 293 -2.19 -0.48 -19.04
CA GLU A 293 -2.41 0.39 -20.19
C GLU A 293 -2.31 1.86 -19.78
N SER A 294 -1.81 2.69 -20.69
CA SER A 294 -1.72 4.14 -20.48
C SER A 294 -3.11 4.74 -20.20
N LYS A 295 -3.16 5.87 -19.48
CA LYS A 295 -4.43 6.59 -19.22
C LYS A 295 -5.20 6.88 -20.51
N MET A 296 -4.50 7.23 -21.59
CA MET A 296 -5.10 7.50 -22.90
C MET A 296 -5.73 6.25 -23.53
N GLN A 297 -5.07 5.09 -23.44
CA GLN A 297 -5.63 3.82 -23.91
C GLN A 297 -6.85 3.42 -23.08
N GLN A 298 -6.80 3.60 -21.76
CA GLN A 298 -7.95 3.32 -20.89
C GLN A 298 -9.17 4.18 -21.25
N LEU A 299 -8.97 5.44 -21.66
CA LEU A 299 -10.07 6.32 -22.09
C LEU A 299 -10.73 5.89 -23.42
N LYS A 300 -10.07 5.06 -24.24
CA LYS A 300 -10.69 4.49 -25.45
C LYS A 300 -11.77 3.47 -25.13
N HIS A 301 -11.74 2.88 -23.94
CA HIS A 301 -12.77 1.98 -23.43
C HIS A 301 -13.89 2.79 -22.76
N LEU A 302 -14.64 3.54 -23.57
CA LEU A 302 -15.69 4.44 -23.07
C LEU A 302 -16.67 3.71 -22.14
N ASP A 303 -16.99 2.46 -22.47
CA ASP A 303 -17.91 1.65 -21.69
C ASP A 303 -17.42 1.31 -20.28
N GLU A 304 -16.11 1.09 -20.16
CA GLU A 304 -15.42 0.90 -18.88
C GLU A 304 -15.34 2.20 -18.07
N VAL A 305 -15.09 3.34 -18.74
CA VAL A 305 -15.06 4.68 -18.09
C VAL A 305 -16.43 5.01 -17.50
N PHE A 306 -17.51 4.83 -18.26
CA PHE A 306 -18.87 5.04 -17.74
C PHE A 306 -19.19 4.10 -16.58
N SER A 307 -18.73 2.85 -16.64
CA SER A 307 -18.89 1.89 -15.55
C SER A 307 -18.19 2.37 -14.28
N ALA A 308 -16.98 2.93 -14.38
CA ALA A 308 -16.29 3.54 -13.25
C ALA A 308 -17.04 4.76 -12.70
N VAL A 309 -17.56 5.64 -13.56
CA VAL A 309 -18.35 6.82 -13.15
C VAL A 309 -19.63 6.40 -12.42
N ILE A 310 -20.34 5.39 -12.93
CA ILE A 310 -21.56 4.89 -12.29
C ILE A 310 -21.25 4.32 -10.91
N LEU A 311 -20.20 3.52 -10.79
CA LEU A 311 -19.81 2.93 -9.51
C LEU A 311 -19.34 3.99 -8.50
N LEU A 312 -18.80 5.12 -8.95
CA LEU A 312 -18.36 6.19 -8.05
C LEU A 312 -19.48 7.16 -7.65
N TYR A 313 -20.38 7.50 -8.58
CA TYR A 313 -21.28 8.65 -8.40
C TYR A 313 -22.78 8.33 -8.50
N VAL A 314 -23.17 7.24 -9.16
CA VAL A 314 -24.59 6.93 -9.44
C VAL A 314 -25.09 5.79 -8.56
N LYS A 315 -24.33 4.70 -8.49
CA LYS A 315 -24.61 3.50 -7.69
C LYS A 315 -23.35 3.09 -6.93
N PRO A 316 -22.89 3.91 -5.96
CA PRO A 316 -21.78 3.52 -5.10
C PRO A 316 -22.13 2.25 -4.33
N LEU A 317 -21.15 1.38 -4.19
CA LEU A 317 -21.25 0.16 -3.40
C LEU A 317 -21.52 0.56 -1.94
N LYS A 318 -22.75 0.33 -1.47
CA LYS A 318 -23.15 0.66 -0.12
C LYS A 318 -22.54 -0.36 0.85
N SER A 319 -22.00 0.14 1.95
CA SER A 319 -21.47 -0.69 3.03
C SER A 319 -22.57 -1.00 4.05
N ASN A 320 -22.72 -2.27 4.39
CA ASN A 320 -23.63 -2.75 5.44
C ASN A 320 -23.01 -2.70 6.85
N MET A 321 -21.81 -2.11 7.00
CA MET A 321 -21.10 -1.98 8.28
C MET A 321 -21.81 -1.10 9.33
N LYS A 322 -22.71 -0.21 8.91
CA LYS A 322 -23.31 0.82 9.79
C LYS A 322 -24.67 0.41 10.37
N THR A 323 -25.02 -0.86 10.36
CA THR A 323 -26.29 -1.36 10.92
C THR A 323 -26.31 -1.33 12.45
N ASP A 324 -27.51 -1.24 13.04
CA ASP A 324 -27.68 -1.23 14.50
C ASP A 324 -27.24 -2.56 15.14
N PHE A 325 -27.40 -3.67 14.43
CA PHE A 325 -26.88 -4.97 14.86
C PHE A 325 -25.37 -4.90 15.10
N ILE A 326 -24.60 -4.50 14.08
CA ILE A 326 -23.12 -4.43 14.18
C ILE A 326 -22.68 -3.45 15.27
N ARG A 327 -23.32 -2.28 15.37
CA ARG A 327 -22.98 -1.26 16.37
C ARG A 327 -23.23 -1.71 17.81
N LYS A 328 -24.22 -2.57 18.04
CA LYS A 328 -24.55 -3.10 19.37
C LYS A 328 -23.69 -4.30 19.74
N THR A 329 -23.27 -5.11 18.76
CA THR A 329 -22.53 -6.35 18.99
C THR A 329 -21.02 -6.14 19.16
N PHE A 330 -20.41 -5.23 18.41
CA PHE A 330 -18.95 -5.13 18.34
C PHE A 330 -18.39 -3.83 18.90
N ASN A 331 -17.21 -3.89 19.52
CA ASN A 331 -16.48 -2.71 19.96
C ASN A 331 -16.14 -1.82 18.74
N ARG A 332 -16.46 -0.53 18.85
CA ARG A 332 -16.32 0.44 17.75
C ARG A 332 -14.88 0.59 17.27
N ASP A 333 -13.91 0.68 18.19
CA ASP A 333 -12.52 0.98 17.85
C ASP A 333 -11.81 -0.23 17.27
N ASP A 334 -12.08 -1.42 17.80
CA ASP A 334 -11.54 -2.68 17.24
C ASP A 334 -12.13 -2.95 15.85
N LEU A 335 -13.45 -2.80 15.70
CA LEU A 335 -14.11 -2.98 14.41
C LEU A 335 -13.64 -1.96 13.37
N LYS A 336 -13.40 -0.71 13.78
CA LYS A 336 -12.83 0.33 12.90
C LYS A 336 -11.46 -0.09 12.39
N PHE A 337 -10.60 -0.65 13.24
CA PHE A 337 -9.32 -1.18 12.80
C PHE A 337 -9.47 -2.35 11.84
N CYS A 338 -10.33 -3.33 12.13
CA CYS A 338 -10.57 -4.45 11.22
C CYS A 338 -11.03 -3.98 9.84
N ASP A 339 -11.94 -3.00 9.79
CA ASP A 339 -12.44 -2.44 8.53
C ASP A 339 -11.38 -1.61 7.79
N GLU A 340 -10.55 -0.85 8.52
CA GLU A 340 -9.43 -0.08 7.95
C GLU A 340 -8.35 -1.00 7.38
N ILE A 341 -7.90 -1.98 8.16
CA ILE A 341 -6.83 -2.89 7.76
C ILE A 341 -7.29 -3.80 6.62
N LEU A 342 -8.57 -4.23 6.61
CA LEU A 342 -9.16 -4.97 5.49
C LEU A 342 -9.01 -4.23 4.17
N VAL A 343 -9.30 -2.91 4.13
CA VAL A 343 -9.14 -2.11 2.90
C VAL A 343 -7.69 -2.09 2.42
N LYS A 344 -6.73 -2.06 3.35
CA LYS A 344 -5.30 -1.99 3.05
C LYS A 344 -4.77 -3.30 2.48
N VAL A 345 -5.08 -4.42 3.13
CA VAL A 345 -4.59 -5.74 2.72
C VAL A 345 -5.36 -6.32 1.53
N SER A 346 -6.68 -6.08 1.45
CA SER A 346 -7.59 -6.71 0.49
C SER A 346 -7.97 -5.85 -0.73
N ARG A 347 -7.83 -4.52 -0.63
CA ARG A 347 -8.16 -3.54 -1.69
C ARG A 347 -9.59 -3.68 -2.24
N SER A 348 -9.74 -4.16 -3.48
CA SER A 348 -11.03 -4.25 -4.17
C SER A 348 -11.95 -5.28 -3.52
N PHE A 349 -11.41 -6.32 -2.90
CA PHE A 349 -12.21 -7.36 -2.27
C PHE A 349 -12.86 -6.87 -0.95
N ALA A 350 -12.25 -5.90 -0.26
CA ALA A 350 -12.88 -5.21 0.88
C ALA A 350 -14.23 -4.56 0.53
N ALA A 351 -14.35 -3.97 -0.67
CA ALA A 351 -15.60 -3.37 -1.13
C ALA A 351 -16.70 -4.42 -1.42
N VAL A 352 -16.30 -5.65 -1.74
CA VAL A 352 -17.23 -6.77 -1.94
C VAL A 352 -17.67 -7.34 -0.60
N ILE A 353 -16.75 -7.55 0.35
CA ILE A 353 -17.06 -7.98 1.72
C ILE A 353 -18.08 -7.04 2.37
N ARG A 354 -17.88 -5.71 2.24
CA ARG A 354 -18.77 -4.70 2.83
C ARG A 354 -20.23 -4.73 2.33
N GLN A 355 -20.50 -5.40 1.21
CA GLN A 355 -21.85 -5.55 0.66
C GLN A 355 -22.59 -6.78 1.20
N LEU A 356 -21.90 -7.68 1.90
CA LEU A 356 -22.54 -8.85 2.50
C LEU A 356 -23.60 -8.43 3.53
N PRO A 357 -24.60 -9.28 3.80
CA PRO A 357 -25.58 -9.01 4.84
C PRO A 357 -24.91 -8.82 6.20
N ALA A 358 -25.44 -7.92 7.02
CA ALA A 358 -24.80 -7.53 8.28
C ALA A 358 -24.59 -8.68 9.28
N SER A 359 -25.39 -9.75 9.19
CA SER A 359 -25.27 -10.97 9.98
C SER A 359 -24.05 -11.83 9.62
N LEU A 360 -23.44 -11.62 8.45
CA LEU A 360 -22.37 -12.45 7.90
C LEU A 360 -21.10 -11.64 7.59
N LEU A 361 -21.25 -10.33 7.35
CA LEU A 361 -20.17 -9.42 6.97
C LEU A 361 -18.98 -9.49 7.93
N VAL A 362 -19.23 -9.34 9.24
CA VAL A 362 -18.15 -9.28 10.24
C VAL A 362 -17.47 -10.64 10.38
N ASP A 363 -18.23 -11.73 10.33
CA ASP A 363 -17.72 -13.10 10.32
C ASP A 363 -16.72 -13.31 9.17
N ILE A 364 -17.09 -12.91 7.94
CA ILE A 364 -16.23 -13.05 6.76
C ILE A 364 -15.04 -12.07 6.79
N MET A 365 -15.23 -10.86 7.31
CA MET A 365 -14.12 -9.92 7.50
C MET A 365 -13.06 -10.50 8.44
N ILE A 366 -13.48 -11.04 9.58
CA ILE A 366 -12.55 -11.64 10.54
C ILE A 366 -11.94 -12.93 9.99
N PHE A 367 -12.74 -13.75 9.30
CA PHE A 367 -12.22 -14.94 8.62
C PHE A 367 -11.11 -14.56 7.64
N TYR A 368 -11.33 -13.53 6.80
CA TYR A 368 -10.33 -13.03 5.88
C TYR A 368 -9.08 -12.50 6.60
N LEU A 369 -9.24 -11.70 7.66
CA LEU A 369 -8.09 -11.14 8.40
C LEU A 369 -7.28 -12.22 9.13
N ALA A 370 -7.92 -13.23 9.70
CA ALA A 370 -7.23 -14.35 10.33
C ALA A 370 -6.40 -15.14 9.31
N LEU A 371 -6.99 -15.46 8.15
CA LEU A 371 -6.27 -16.15 7.08
C LEU A 371 -5.19 -15.28 6.45
N ARG A 372 -5.39 -13.96 6.32
CA ARG A 372 -4.35 -13.06 5.82
C ARG A 372 -3.16 -12.95 6.77
N ALA A 373 -3.39 -12.93 8.08
CA ALA A 373 -2.31 -12.98 9.06
C ALA A 373 -1.53 -14.30 9.00
N LEU A 374 -2.23 -15.43 8.82
CA LEU A 374 -1.59 -16.73 8.61
C LEU A 374 -0.74 -16.76 7.32
N ASP A 375 -1.30 -16.25 6.22
CA ASP A 375 -0.66 -16.10 4.91
C ASP A 375 0.60 -15.22 4.99
N THR A 376 0.55 -14.10 5.71
CA THR A 376 1.70 -13.23 6.00
C THR A 376 2.83 -13.99 6.73
N ILE A 377 2.52 -14.94 7.60
CA ILE A 377 3.55 -15.77 8.25
C ILE A 377 4.12 -16.79 7.25
N GLU A 378 3.28 -17.37 6.40
CA GLU A 378 3.68 -18.37 5.40
C GLU A 378 4.50 -17.77 4.25
N ASP A 379 4.19 -16.56 3.82
CA ASP A 379 4.86 -15.88 2.71
C ASP A 379 6.22 -15.29 3.10
N ASP A 380 6.48 -15.05 4.39
CA ASP A 380 7.74 -14.46 4.83
C ASP A 380 8.87 -15.51 4.79
N THR A 381 9.77 -15.37 3.83
CA THR A 381 10.92 -16.25 3.65
C THR A 381 12.13 -15.84 4.49
N THR A 382 12.06 -14.71 5.20
CA THR A 382 13.22 -14.08 5.85
C THR A 382 13.10 -13.93 7.36
N ALA A 383 11.87 -13.92 7.90
CA ALA A 383 11.65 -13.58 9.30
C ALA A 383 11.99 -14.69 10.30
N PHE A 384 12.14 -15.94 9.86
CA PHE A 384 12.38 -17.09 10.73
C PHE A 384 13.79 -17.63 10.56
N ALA A 385 14.45 -17.96 11.68
CA ALA A 385 15.82 -18.48 11.65
C ALA A 385 15.90 -19.92 11.12
N SER A 386 14.79 -20.67 11.15
CA SER A 386 14.72 -22.03 10.64
C SER A 386 13.32 -22.41 10.14
N HIS A 387 13.25 -23.42 9.27
CA HIS A 387 11.98 -24.01 8.83
C HIS A 387 11.18 -24.61 10.00
N GLU A 388 11.84 -25.17 11.01
CA GLU A 388 11.18 -25.76 12.18
C GLU A 388 10.45 -24.69 13.00
N GLU A 389 11.08 -23.54 13.21
CA GLU A 389 10.47 -22.39 13.87
C GLU A 389 9.21 -21.92 13.14
N LYS A 390 9.30 -21.73 11.81
CA LYS A 390 8.16 -21.34 10.99
C LYS A 390 7.03 -22.37 11.01
N ILE A 391 7.37 -23.66 10.93
CA ILE A 391 6.38 -24.76 11.04
C ILE A 391 5.67 -24.72 12.39
N ASN A 392 6.39 -24.45 13.47
CA ASN A 392 5.83 -24.33 14.81
C ASN A 392 4.91 -23.10 14.93
N GLU A 393 5.30 -21.95 14.39
CA GLU A 393 4.45 -20.75 14.39
C GLU A 393 3.17 -20.96 13.58
N LEU A 394 3.26 -21.54 12.38
CA LEU A 394 2.09 -21.86 11.56
C LEU A 394 1.13 -22.80 12.30
N LYS A 395 1.61 -23.97 12.75
CA LYS A 395 0.76 -24.97 13.40
C LYS A 395 0.12 -24.48 14.69
N ASN A 396 0.78 -23.57 15.41
CA ASN A 396 0.24 -22.96 16.62
C ASN A 396 -0.57 -21.67 16.36
N PHE A 397 -0.63 -21.16 15.13
CA PHE A 397 -1.28 -19.90 14.81
C PHE A 397 -2.72 -19.85 15.31
N ARG A 398 -3.55 -20.87 15.04
CA ARG A 398 -4.94 -20.92 15.53
C ARG A 398 -5.00 -20.86 17.05
N LYS A 399 -4.15 -21.64 17.75
CA LYS A 399 -4.09 -21.66 19.22
C LYS A 399 -3.64 -20.31 19.78
N ASN A 400 -2.70 -19.66 19.12
CA ASN A 400 -2.09 -18.42 19.56
C ASN A 400 -2.97 -17.22 19.18
N ALA A 401 -3.12 -16.93 17.89
CA ALA A 401 -3.84 -15.76 17.38
C ALA A 401 -5.34 -15.77 17.73
N LEU A 402 -6.01 -16.92 17.56
CA LEU A 402 -7.46 -17.04 17.81
C LEU A 402 -7.77 -17.53 19.24
N GLY A 403 -6.81 -18.14 19.94
CA GLY A 403 -6.99 -18.63 21.31
C GLY A 403 -6.43 -17.73 22.42
N ASN A 404 -5.53 -16.78 22.12
CA ASN A 404 -4.96 -15.85 23.11
C ASN A 404 -5.28 -14.38 22.74
N PRO A 405 -6.02 -13.64 23.58
CA PRO A 405 -6.44 -12.26 23.30
C PRO A 405 -5.31 -11.25 23.23
N ASN A 406 -4.12 -11.60 23.74
CA ASN A 406 -2.95 -10.73 23.77
C ASN A 406 -1.87 -11.14 22.77
N TRP A 407 -2.12 -12.15 21.93
CA TRP A 407 -1.14 -12.56 20.94
C TRP A 407 -0.95 -11.49 19.86
N SER A 408 0.30 -11.14 19.61
CA SER A 408 0.75 -10.26 18.54
C SER A 408 2.11 -10.76 18.05
N MET A 409 2.43 -10.48 16.79
CA MET A 409 3.72 -10.85 16.21
C MET A 409 4.35 -9.62 15.56
N ASP A 410 5.61 -9.36 15.90
CA ASP A 410 6.44 -8.31 15.29
C ASP A 410 7.57 -8.97 14.50
N GLY A 411 8.14 -8.23 13.54
CA GLY A 411 9.25 -8.71 12.71
C GLY A 411 8.85 -9.62 11.54
N VAL A 412 7.58 -9.94 11.36
CA VAL A 412 7.07 -10.75 10.24
C VAL A 412 6.18 -9.90 9.32
N GLY A 413 6.39 -10.05 8.01
CA GLY A 413 5.68 -9.33 6.96
C GLY A 413 6.09 -7.87 6.78
N GLU A 414 5.48 -7.22 5.80
CA GLU A 414 5.77 -5.83 5.43
C GLU A 414 4.53 -4.93 5.55
N ALA A 415 4.75 -3.62 5.75
CA ALA A 415 3.74 -2.57 5.71
C ALA A 415 2.42 -2.88 6.49
N ASP A 416 1.28 -2.89 5.79
CA ASP A 416 -0.04 -3.11 6.39
C ASP A 416 -0.25 -4.57 6.86
N GLU A 417 0.49 -5.53 6.32
CA GLU A 417 0.41 -6.95 6.72
C GLU A 417 1.16 -7.19 8.03
N LYS A 418 2.35 -6.59 8.17
CA LYS A 418 3.04 -6.50 9.46
C LYS A 418 2.17 -5.85 10.53
N ARG A 419 1.51 -4.73 10.18
CA ARG A 419 0.60 -4.04 11.11
C ARG A 419 -0.57 -4.93 11.55
N LEU A 420 -1.11 -5.76 10.65
CA LEU A 420 -2.16 -6.71 10.99
C LEU A 420 -1.70 -7.70 12.07
N LEU A 421 -0.46 -8.20 11.98
CA LEU A 421 0.14 -9.11 12.98
C LEU A 421 0.44 -8.40 14.32
N GLN A 422 0.96 -7.18 14.27
CA GLN A 422 1.27 -6.38 15.47
C GLN A 422 0.02 -5.97 16.25
N GLU A 423 -1.05 -5.62 15.55
CA GLU A 423 -2.32 -5.19 16.13
C GLU A 423 -3.39 -6.30 16.13
N PHE A 424 -3.00 -7.57 15.93
CA PHE A 424 -3.91 -8.72 15.91
C PHE A 424 -4.84 -8.85 17.14
N PRO A 425 -4.44 -8.44 18.38
CA PRO A 425 -5.34 -8.43 19.53
C PRO A 425 -6.68 -7.71 19.28
N ARG A 426 -6.70 -6.69 18.41
CA ARG A 426 -7.92 -5.97 18.02
C ARG A 426 -8.84 -6.85 17.18
N ALA A 427 -8.28 -7.56 16.19
CA ALA A 427 -9.02 -8.54 15.39
C ALA A 427 -9.52 -9.70 16.24
N HIS A 428 -8.70 -10.19 17.19
CA HIS A 428 -9.10 -11.21 18.15
C HIS A 428 -10.33 -10.79 18.97
N ARG A 429 -10.38 -9.55 19.49
CA ARG A 429 -11.55 -9.10 20.28
C ARG A 429 -12.84 -9.07 19.46
N VAL A 430 -12.76 -8.74 18.17
CA VAL A 430 -13.92 -8.84 17.27
C VAL A 430 -14.26 -10.30 16.99
N TYR A 431 -13.27 -11.15 16.74
CA TYR A 431 -13.43 -12.60 16.61
C TYR A 431 -14.15 -13.21 17.82
N ALA A 432 -13.73 -12.89 19.04
CA ALA A 432 -14.29 -13.43 20.27
C ALA A 432 -15.79 -13.08 20.47
N ALA A 433 -16.25 -11.99 19.86
CA ALA A 433 -17.64 -11.55 19.88
C ALA A 433 -18.52 -12.20 18.79
N LEU A 434 -17.93 -12.98 17.87
CA LEU A 434 -18.68 -13.68 16.82
C LEU A 434 -19.52 -14.85 17.39
N ASN A 435 -20.50 -15.28 16.59
CA ASN A 435 -21.29 -16.47 16.88
C ASN A 435 -20.35 -17.68 17.13
N PRO A 436 -20.58 -18.49 18.18
CA PRO A 436 -19.76 -19.68 18.46
C PRO A 436 -19.60 -20.63 17.27
N LYS A 437 -20.68 -20.85 16.48
CA LYS A 437 -20.61 -21.71 15.28
C LYS A 437 -19.73 -21.11 14.19
N SER A 438 -19.74 -19.79 14.02
CA SER A 438 -18.83 -19.10 13.09
C SER A 438 -17.38 -19.23 13.53
N ARG A 439 -17.12 -19.09 14.85
CA ARG A 439 -15.79 -19.29 15.42
C ARG A 439 -15.28 -20.71 15.23
N GLU A 440 -16.12 -21.72 15.42
CA GLU A 440 -15.76 -23.13 15.16
C GLU A 440 -15.35 -23.37 13.71
N ILE A 441 -16.05 -22.75 12.75
CA ILE A 441 -15.70 -22.84 11.32
C ILE A 441 -14.36 -22.13 11.04
N ILE A 442 -14.19 -20.90 11.54
CA ILE A 442 -12.96 -20.12 11.36
C ILE A 442 -11.77 -20.86 11.96
N ASP A 443 -11.92 -21.44 13.16
CA ASP A 443 -10.89 -22.21 13.84
C ASP A 443 -10.48 -23.46 13.05
N ASP A 444 -11.45 -24.26 12.61
CA ASP A 444 -11.21 -25.48 11.85
C ASP A 444 -10.46 -25.19 10.55
N ILE A 445 -10.92 -24.21 9.77
CA ILE A 445 -10.30 -23.87 8.50
C ILE A 445 -8.91 -23.25 8.70
N THR A 446 -8.75 -22.38 9.70
CA THR A 446 -7.45 -21.77 10.02
C THR A 446 -6.43 -22.85 10.39
N GLN A 447 -6.82 -23.84 11.21
CA GLN A 447 -5.93 -24.94 11.60
C GLN A 447 -5.56 -25.82 10.40
N ARG A 448 -6.55 -26.25 9.61
CA ARG A 448 -6.31 -27.11 8.44
C ARG A 448 -5.45 -26.43 7.38
N MET A 449 -5.64 -25.13 7.17
CA MET A 449 -4.81 -24.32 6.27
C MET A 449 -3.39 -24.18 6.81
N ALA A 450 -3.23 -23.91 8.11
CA ALA A 450 -1.91 -23.84 8.75
C ALA A 450 -1.14 -25.17 8.70
N ASP A 451 -1.81 -26.29 8.94
CA ASP A 451 -1.23 -27.62 8.83
C ASP A 451 -0.80 -27.94 7.39
N GLY A 452 -1.64 -27.54 6.42
CA GLY A 452 -1.34 -27.64 5.00
C GLY A 452 -0.13 -26.81 4.60
N MET A 453 -0.10 -25.53 4.96
CA MET A 453 1.03 -24.61 4.73
C MET A 453 2.34 -25.14 5.34
N ALA A 454 2.28 -25.65 6.57
CA ALA A 454 3.44 -26.25 7.22
C ALA A 454 3.99 -27.49 6.48
N GLU A 455 3.18 -28.22 5.71
CA GLU A 455 3.64 -29.32 4.85
C GLU A 455 4.61 -28.83 3.75
N TYR A 456 4.52 -27.56 3.36
CA TYR A 456 5.26 -27.00 2.22
C TYR A 456 6.46 -26.12 2.61
N VAL A 457 6.60 -25.71 3.88
CA VAL A 457 7.72 -24.87 4.35
C VAL A 457 9.09 -25.52 4.12
N GLY A 458 9.22 -26.82 4.36
CA GLY A 458 10.49 -27.54 4.21
C GLY A 458 10.68 -28.19 2.84
N LYS A 459 9.71 -28.07 1.93
CA LYS A 459 9.82 -28.62 0.57
C LYS A 459 10.63 -27.67 -0.29
N ASP A 460 11.49 -28.21 -1.15
CA ASP A 460 12.18 -27.41 -2.16
C ASP A 460 11.19 -26.97 -3.25
N LEU A 461 10.52 -25.85 -2.99
CA LEU A 461 9.64 -25.16 -3.92
C LEU A 461 10.39 -24.17 -4.80
N GLY A 462 11.72 -24.07 -4.74
CA GLY A 462 12.49 -23.15 -5.60
C GLY A 462 12.28 -23.41 -7.09
N GLN A 463 11.77 -24.61 -7.43
CA GLN A 463 11.46 -25.05 -8.79
C GLN A 463 9.98 -25.43 -8.98
N GLY A 464 9.10 -25.03 -8.05
CA GLY A 464 7.69 -25.34 -8.12
C GLY A 464 7.29 -26.72 -7.59
N THR A 465 5.98 -26.95 -7.54
CA THR A 465 5.39 -28.22 -7.08
C THR A 465 5.78 -29.38 -7.98
N ARG A 466 5.88 -30.61 -7.47
CA ARG A 466 6.38 -31.77 -8.24
C ARG A 466 5.53 -32.09 -9.46
N ASP A 467 4.21 -32.08 -9.30
CA ASP A 467 3.26 -32.50 -10.32
C ASP A 467 1.91 -31.80 -10.16
N ILE A 468 0.99 -32.00 -11.11
CA ILE A 468 -0.37 -31.41 -11.06
C ILE A 468 -1.14 -31.84 -9.81
N SER A 469 -0.90 -33.05 -9.28
CA SER A 469 -1.57 -33.52 -8.07
C SER A 469 -1.10 -32.72 -6.84
N GLU A 470 0.20 -32.50 -6.71
CA GLU A 470 0.76 -31.66 -5.66
C GLU A 470 0.38 -30.18 -5.82
N TYR A 471 0.30 -29.69 -7.07
CA TYR A 471 -0.20 -28.35 -7.37
C TYR A 471 -1.65 -28.15 -6.92
N ASN A 472 -2.53 -29.11 -7.23
CA ASN A 472 -3.92 -29.11 -6.79
C ASN A 472 -4.02 -29.22 -5.27
N ARG A 473 -3.18 -30.03 -4.62
CA ARG A 473 -3.12 -30.18 -3.16
C ARG A 473 -2.68 -28.88 -2.48
N TYR A 474 -1.68 -28.19 -3.02
CA TYR A 474 -1.28 -26.88 -2.52
C TYR A 474 -2.44 -25.88 -2.63
N CYS A 475 -3.05 -25.78 -3.81
CA CYS A 475 -4.21 -24.90 -4.03
C CYS A 475 -5.40 -25.24 -3.13
N HIS A 476 -5.63 -26.52 -2.84
CA HIS A 476 -6.65 -26.97 -1.89
C HIS A 476 -6.42 -26.36 -0.50
N PHE A 477 -5.20 -26.48 0.04
CA PHE A 477 -4.92 -25.97 1.37
C PHE A 477 -5.05 -24.46 1.49
N VAL A 478 -4.51 -23.70 0.53
CA VAL A 478 -4.43 -22.23 0.64
C VAL A 478 -5.66 -21.49 0.11
N ALA A 479 -6.51 -22.15 -0.70
CA ALA A 479 -7.69 -21.51 -1.29
C ALA A 479 -8.94 -22.40 -1.32
N GLY A 480 -8.81 -23.70 -1.57
CA GLY A 480 -9.93 -24.64 -1.56
C GLY A 480 -10.65 -24.70 -0.20
N LEU A 481 -9.87 -24.78 0.88
CA LEU A 481 -10.38 -24.71 2.26
C LEU A 481 -11.08 -23.39 2.57
N VAL A 482 -10.64 -22.28 1.98
CA VAL A 482 -11.31 -20.98 2.11
C VAL A 482 -12.71 -21.04 1.50
N GLY A 483 -12.85 -21.67 0.33
CA GLY A 483 -14.15 -21.96 -0.29
C GLY A 483 -15.06 -22.78 0.62
N GLU A 484 -14.53 -23.86 1.23
CA GLU A 484 -15.26 -24.67 2.21
C GLU A 484 -15.73 -23.83 3.42
N GLY A 485 -14.83 -23.04 4.01
CA GLY A 485 -15.14 -22.18 5.15
C GLY A 485 -16.24 -21.17 4.84
N LEU A 486 -16.16 -20.52 3.68
CA LEU A 486 -17.20 -19.59 3.20
C LEU A 486 -18.55 -20.30 3.04
N SER A 487 -18.59 -21.45 2.37
CA SER A 487 -19.84 -22.24 2.20
C SER A 487 -20.47 -22.62 3.54
N ARG A 488 -19.65 -22.99 4.53
CA ARG A 488 -20.12 -23.31 5.89
C ARG A 488 -20.64 -22.08 6.63
N LEU A 489 -19.98 -20.93 6.51
CA LEU A 489 -20.46 -19.66 7.07
C LEU A 489 -21.79 -19.22 6.42
N PHE A 490 -21.94 -19.41 5.11
CA PHE A 490 -23.19 -19.12 4.41
C PHE A 490 -24.36 -19.96 4.94
N GLY A 491 -24.17 -21.28 5.03
CA GLY A 491 -25.17 -22.18 5.59
C GLY A 491 -25.47 -21.89 7.06
N GLN A 492 -24.43 -21.64 7.87
CA GLN A 492 -24.58 -21.30 9.29
C GLN A 492 -25.35 -20.00 9.52
N SER A 493 -25.20 -19.01 8.64
CA SER A 493 -25.90 -17.73 8.73
C SER A 493 -27.41 -17.84 8.46
N GLY A 494 -27.87 -18.96 7.90
CA GLY A 494 -29.26 -19.18 7.47
C GLY A 494 -29.64 -18.44 6.18
N LEU A 495 -28.68 -17.79 5.52
CA LEU A 495 -28.88 -17.11 4.23
C LEU A 495 -28.84 -18.08 3.04
N GLU A 496 -28.19 -19.23 3.21
CA GLU A 496 -28.20 -20.36 2.28
C GLU A 496 -28.65 -21.63 3.02
N ASP A 497 -29.12 -22.63 2.27
CA ASP A 497 -29.55 -23.90 2.85
C ASP A 497 -28.37 -24.62 3.53
N GLU A 498 -28.60 -25.35 4.63
CA GLU A 498 -27.56 -26.15 5.30
C GLU A 498 -26.93 -27.21 4.37
N SER A 499 -27.65 -27.67 3.35
CA SER A 499 -27.12 -28.57 2.33
C SER A 499 -26.02 -27.92 1.48
N PHE A 500 -26.05 -26.59 1.31
CA PHE A 500 -25.04 -25.84 0.56
C PHE A 500 -23.65 -25.93 1.23
N ALA A 501 -23.61 -25.94 2.56
CA ALA A 501 -22.38 -26.13 3.33
C ALA A 501 -21.69 -27.49 3.07
N LYS A 502 -22.40 -28.46 2.47
CA LYS A 502 -21.90 -29.80 2.14
C LYS A 502 -21.39 -29.92 0.70
N GLU A 503 -21.46 -28.85 -0.10
CA GLU A 503 -20.95 -28.81 -1.48
C GLU A 503 -19.41 -28.65 -1.49
N LEU A 504 -18.70 -29.53 -0.77
CA LEU A 504 -17.26 -29.41 -0.50
C LEU A 504 -16.43 -29.43 -1.79
N PHE A 505 -16.75 -30.35 -2.72
CA PHE A 505 -16.06 -30.44 -4.00
C PHE A 505 -16.18 -29.16 -4.83
N LEU A 506 -17.40 -28.63 -4.98
CA LEU A 506 -17.64 -27.42 -5.75
C LEU A 506 -17.03 -26.18 -5.09
N SER A 507 -17.09 -26.12 -3.75
CA SER A 507 -16.44 -25.06 -2.96
C SER A 507 -14.92 -25.06 -3.16
N ASP A 508 -14.33 -26.25 -3.21
CA ASP A 508 -12.90 -26.43 -3.50
C ASP A 508 -12.55 -25.93 -4.90
N GLN A 509 -13.33 -26.30 -5.92
CA GLN A 509 -13.08 -25.85 -7.31
C GLN A 509 -13.09 -24.32 -7.44
N MET A 510 -13.99 -23.64 -6.71
CA MET A 510 -14.05 -22.17 -6.67
C MET A 510 -12.75 -21.56 -6.13
N GLY A 511 -12.15 -22.15 -5.10
CA GLY A 511 -10.87 -21.73 -4.53
C GLY A 511 -9.69 -22.01 -5.47
N LEU A 512 -9.63 -23.23 -6.02
CA LEU A 512 -8.60 -23.63 -6.98
C LEU A 512 -8.56 -22.71 -8.20
N PHE A 513 -9.71 -22.34 -8.76
CA PHE A 513 -9.74 -21.47 -9.95
C PHE A 513 -9.11 -20.10 -9.68
N LEU A 514 -9.41 -19.49 -8.53
CA LEU A 514 -8.83 -18.22 -8.12
C LEU A 514 -7.33 -18.35 -7.86
N GLN A 515 -6.92 -19.40 -7.14
CA GLN A 515 -5.52 -19.59 -6.78
C GLN A 515 -4.64 -19.87 -7.98
N LYS A 516 -5.07 -20.78 -8.88
CA LYS A 516 -4.36 -21.05 -10.13
C LYS A 516 -4.24 -19.80 -10.99
N THR A 517 -5.29 -18.99 -11.06
CA THR A 517 -5.25 -17.72 -11.80
C THR A 517 -4.20 -16.76 -11.25
N ASN A 518 -4.09 -16.64 -9.92
CA ASN A 518 -3.07 -15.81 -9.29
C ASN A 518 -1.66 -16.35 -9.55
N ILE A 519 -1.42 -17.65 -9.30
CA ILE A 519 -0.12 -18.31 -9.54
C ILE A 519 0.34 -18.20 -11.00
N ILE A 520 -0.58 -18.27 -11.96
CA ILE A 520 -0.27 -18.09 -13.38
C ILE A 520 0.14 -16.63 -13.67
N ARG A 521 -0.63 -15.66 -13.14
CA ARG A 521 -0.41 -14.23 -13.38
C ARG A 521 0.88 -13.73 -12.73
N ASP A 522 1.19 -14.21 -11.53
CA ASP A 522 2.23 -13.68 -10.65
C ASP A 522 3.57 -14.43 -10.80
N TYR A 523 3.73 -15.28 -11.83
CA TYR A 523 4.93 -16.09 -12.10
C TYR A 523 6.26 -15.35 -11.83
N LEU A 524 6.47 -14.18 -12.44
CA LEU A 524 7.74 -13.46 -12.29
C LEU A 524 7.88 -12.83 -10.91
N GLU A 525 6.77 -12.41 -10.31
CA GLU A 525 6.74 -11.85 -8.95
C GLU A 525 7.19 -12.93 -7.95
N ASP A 526 6.54 -14.10 -7.99
CA ASP A 526 6.87 -15.24 -7.13
C ASP A 526 8.32 -15.68 -7.33
N TYR A 527 8.77 -15.82 -8.59
CA TYR A 527 10.13 -16.27 -8.89
C TYR A 527 11.20 -15.30 -8.37
N VAL A 528 10.98 -13.98 -8.50
CA VAL A 528 11.89 -12.96 -7.96
C VAL A 528 11.94 -12.96 -6.43
N ASP A 529 10.88 -13.39 -5.75
CA ASP A 529 10.86 -13.60 -4.30
C ASP A 529 11.45 -14.94 -3.85
N GLY A 530 11.96 -15.75 -4.79
CA GLY A 530 12.46 -17.09 -4.49
C GLY A 530 11.36 -18.11 -4.22
N ARG A 531 10.12 -17.83 -4.64
CA ARG A 531 8.97 -18.74 -4.56
C ARG A 531 8.67 -19.28 -5.95
N ALA A 532 8.26 -20.54 -6.04
CA ALA A 532 7.72 -21.08 -7.28
C ALA A 532 6.63 -22.10 -7.00
N PHE A 533 5.58 -22.07 -7.83
CA PHE A 533 4.40 -22.91 -7.65
C PHE A 533 4.04 -23.73 -8.89
N TRP A 534 4.48 -23.31 -10.08
CA TRP A 534 4.19 -23.98 -11.34
C TRP A 534 4.66 -25.45 -11.29
N PRO A 535 3.82 -26.43 -11.70
CA PRO A 535 4.15 -27.84 -11.55
C PRO A 535 5.28 -28.28 -12.47
N GLN A 536 6.31 -28.93 -11.92
CA GLN A 536 7.47 -29.46 -12.62
C GLN A 536 7.09 -30.43 -13.73
N SER A 537 6.07 -31.25 -13.52
CA SER A 537 5.54 -32.16 -14.55
C SER A 537 5.04 -31.45 -15.82
N VAL A 538 4.73 -30.15 -15.74
CA VAL A 538 4.31 -29.32 -16.87
C VAL A 538 5.50 -28.53 -17.41
N TRP A 539 6.10 -27.67 -16.60
CA TRP A 539 7.07 -26.70 -17.11
C TRP A 539 8.37 -27.34 -17.60
N LYS A 540 8.79 -28.50 -17.06
CA LYS A 540 9.98 -29.23 -17.53
C LYS A 540 9.86 -29.75 -18.96
N ARG A 541 8.64 -29.81 -19.54
CA ARG A 541 8.45 -30.15 -20.95
C ARG A 541 8.81 -29.02 -21.89
N TYR A 542 8.90 -27.79 -21.37
CA TYR A 542 9.12 -26.56 -22.14
C TYR A 542 10.46 -25.89 -21.82
N SER A 543 10.96 -26.02 -20.59
CA SER A 543 12.28 -25.53 -20.19
C SER A 543 13.40 -26.44 -20.68
N THR A 544 14.29 -25.93 -21.52
CA THR A 544 15.44 -26.69 -22.04
C THR A 544 16.62 -26.74 -21.06
N THR A 545 16.69 -25.81 -20.12
CA THR A 545 17.71 -25.80 -19.06
C THR A 545 17.35 -26.68 -17.87
N GLY A 546 16.09 -27.13 -17.78
CA GLY A 546 15.58 -27.89 -16.64
C GLY A 546 15.32 -27.03 -15.39
N ASP A 547 15.29 -25.71 -15.55
CA ASP A 547 15.04 -24.72 -14.49
C ASP A 547 13.82 -23.86 -14.84
N LEU A 548 13.00 -23.50 -13.84
CA LEU A 548 11.79 -22.71 -14.03
C LEU A 548 12.09 -21.24 -14.39
N GLY A 549 13.21 -20.70 -13.92
CA GLY A 549 13.71 -19.37 -14.26
C GLY A 549 14.10 -19.20 -15.72
N TYR A 550 14.18 -20.29 -16.47
CA TYR A 550 14.30 -20.28 -17.94
C TYR A 550 13.33 -19.30 -18.60
N PHE A 551 12.07 -19.24 -18.14
CA PHE A 551 11.08 -18.34 -18.75
C PHE A 551 11.24 -16.88 -18.34
N ALA A 552 12.03 -16.53 -17.31
CA ALA A 552 12.30 -15.14 -16.97
C ALA A 552 13.26 -14.46 -17.97
N ASN A 553 14.13 -15.25 -18.64
CA ASN A 553 15.08 -14.72 -19.61
C ASN A 553 14.51 -14.70 -21.05
N GLN A 554 13.74 -13.66 -21.37
CA GLN A 554 13.03 -13.51 -22.65
C GLN A 554 13.91 -13.08 -23.85
N GLU A 555 15.24 -13.18 -23.77
CA GLU A 555 16.19 -12.74 -24.81
C GLU A 555 16.10 -13.57 -26.11
N SER A 556 15.99 -14.89 -26.00
CA SER A 556 15.97 -15.79 -27.17
C SER A 556 14.56 -15.99 -27.73
N ALA A 557 14.46 -16.18 -29.05
CA ALA A 557 13.17 -16.46 -29.70
C ALA A 557 12.56 -17.79 -29.23
N GLU A 558 13.40 -18.77 -28.95
CA GLU A 558 12.98 -20.07 -28.45
C GLU A 558 12.32 -19.97 -27.06
N VAL A 559 12.95 -19.24 -26.12
CA VAL A 559 12.39 -19.04 -24.77
C VAL A 559 11.04 -18.35 -24.86
N ARG A 560 10.89 -17.32 -25.71
CA ARG A 560 9.62 -16.63 -25.93
C ARG A 560 8.52 -17.57 -26.41
N VAL A 561 8.83 -18.52 -27.30
CA VAL A 561 7.85 -19.51 -27.76
C VAL A 561 7.53 -20.51 -26.65
N LYS A 562 8.54 -21.10 -26.01
CA LYS A 562 8.37 -22.14 -24.99
C LYS A 562 7.68 -21.64 -23.73
N SER A 563 7.96 -20.42 -23.31
CA SER A 563 7.28 -19.76 -22.21
C SER A 563 5.78 -19.60 -22.48
N LEU A 564 5.39 -19.16 -23.68
CA LEU A 564 3.99 -19.06 -24.07
C LEU A 564 3.28 -20.42 -24.18
N GLU A 565 3.95 -21.45 -24.71
CA GLU A 565 3.40 -22.82 -24.74
C GLU A 565 3.10 -23.34 -23.32
N CYS A 566 4.04 -23.14 -22.38
CA CYS A 566 3.85 -23.52 -20.97
C CYS A 566 2.71 -22.73 -20.31
N LEU A 567 2.67 -21.40 -20.53
CA LEU A 567 1.63 -20.52 -20.01
C LEU A 567 0.24 -20.95 -20.48
N ASN A 568 0.09 -21.22 -21.78
CA ASN A 568 -1.18 -21.61 -22.37
C ASN A 568 -1.69 -22.94 -21.80
N GLU A 569 -0.78 -23.88 -21.52
CA GLU A 569 -1.17 -25.14 -20.88
C GLU A 569 -1.68 -24.94 -19.45
N LEU A 570 -1.02 -24.11 -18.64
CA LEU A 570 -1.46 -23.82 -17.27
C LEU A 570 -2.78 -23.03 -17.24
N ILE A 571 -2.98 -22.10 -18.18
CA ILE A 571 -4.26 -21.41 -18.34
C ILE A 571 -5.36 -22.41 -18.71
N THR A 572 -5.06 -23.34 -19.62
CA THR A 572 -5.99 -24.41 -20.01
C THR A 572 -6.37 -25.29 -18.81
N ASP A 573 -5.40 -25.63 -17.97
CA ASP A 573 -5.62 -26.37 -16.72
C ASP A 573 -6.54 -25.62 -15.73
N ALA A 574 -6.38 -24.30 -15.60
CA ALA A 574 -7.27 -23.49 -14.78
C ALA A 574 -8.69 -23.40 -15.37
N LEU A 575 -8.83 -23.26 -16.70
CA LEU A 575 -10.13 -23.17 -17.37
C LEU A 575 -11.01 -24.41 -17.18
N GLU A 576 -10.42 -25.59 -16.95
CA GLU A 576 -11.16 -26.83 -16.73
C GLU A 576 -11.98 -26.82 -15.42
N LEU A 577 -11.68 -25.90 -14.49
CA LEU A 577 -12.42 -25.72 -13.24
C LEU A 577 -13.71 -24.90 -13.42
N VAL A 578 -13.84 -24.16 -14.54
CA VAL A 578 -14.93 -23.21 -14.77
C VAL A 578 -16.32 -23.86 -14.73
N PRO A 579 -16.57 -25.04 -15.35
CA PRO A 579 -17.90 -25.67 -15.30
C PRO A 579 -18.39 -25.91 -13.86
N ASP A 580 -17.50 -26.35 -12.96
CA ASP A 580 -17.84 -26.56 -11.55
C ASP A 580 -18.03 -25.25 -10.79
N CYS A 581 -17.25 -24.21 -11.11
CA CYS A 581 -17.45 -22.87 -10.55
C CYS A 581 -18.83 -22.31 -10.94
N LEU A 582 -19.25 -22.45 -12.19
CA LEU A 582 -20.58 -22.03 -12.65
C LEU A 582 -21.69 -22.83 -11.97
N LYS A 583 -21.48 -24.15 -11.77
CA LYS A 583 -22.42 -25.00 -11.04
C LYS A 583 -22.54 -24.59 -9.57
N TYR A 584 -21.46 -24.24 -8.90
CA TYR A 584 -21.48 -23.69 -7.55
C TYR A 584 -22.31 -22.39 -7.48
N LEU A 585 -22.00 -21.42 -8.35
CA LEU A 585 -22.70 -20.12 -8.41
C LEU A 585 -24.20 -20.27 -8.69
N SER A 586 -24.58 -21.27 -9.50
CA SER A 586 -26.00 -21.54 -9.82
C SER A 586 -26.84 -22.00 -8.61
N LYS A 587 -26.19 -22.47 -7.54
CA LYS A 587 -26.84 -22.99 -6.33
C LYS A 587 -27.06 -21.92 -5.26
N ILE A 588 -26.42 -20.75 -5.37
CA ILE A 588 -26.51 -19.67 -4.39
C ILE A 588 -27.83 -18.91 -4.57
N LYS A 589 -28.55 -18.66 -3.47
CA LYS A 589 -29.86 -17.98 -3.49
C LYS A 589 -29.79 -16.53 -3.07
N CYS A 590 -29.00 -16.20 -2.04
CA CYS A 590 -28.82 -14.86 -1.54
C CYS A 590 -28.02 -14.02 -2.55
N VAL A 591 -28.60 -12.90 -2.98
CA VAL A 591 -28.01 -12.05 -4.04
C VAL A 591 -26.67 -11.47 -3.58
N GLU A 592 -26.55 -11.04 -2.32
CA GLU A 592 -25.32 -10.48 -1.78
C GLU A 592 -24.20 -11.52 -1.69
N ILE A 593 -24.52 -12.76 -1.28
CA ILE A 593 -23.57 -13.88 -1.27
C ILE A 593 -23.18 -14.26 -2.70
N PHE A 594 -24.15 -14.32 -3.62
CA PHE A 594 -23.90 -14.60 -5.02
C PHE A 594 -22.91 -13.60 -5.61
N ARG A 595 -23.13 -12.30 -5.38
CA ARG A 595 -22.23 -11.25 -5.86
C ARG A 595 -20.84 -11.37 -5.22
N PHE A 596 -20.79 -11.67 -3.92
CA PHE A 596 -19.53 -11.90 -3.21
C PHE A 596 -18.71 -13.05 -3.82
N CYS A 597 -19.36 -14.17 -4.16
CA CYS A 597 -18.71 -15.31 -4.78
C CYS A 597 -18.41 -15.10 -6.27
N ALA A 598 -19.33 -14.48 -7.03
CA ALA A 598 -19.22 -14.37 -8.49
C ALA A 598 -18.22 -13.31 -8.95
N ILE A 599 -18.09 -12.18 -8.24
CA ILE A 599 -17.20 -11.09 -8.65
C ILE A 599 -15.73 -11.55 -8.78
N PRO A 600 -15.13 -12.26 -7.80
CA PRO A 600 -13.80 -12.82 -7.95
C PRO A 600 -13.65 -13.77 -9.15
N GLN A 601 -14.66 -14.59 -9.42
CA GLN A 601 -14.65 -15.59 -10.49
C GLN A 601 -14.64 -14.92 -11.87
N VAL A 602 -15.49 -13.89 -12.08
CA VAL A 602 -15.48 -13.13 -13.34
C VAL A 602 -14.20 -12.30 -13.53
N MET A 603 -13.58 -11.85 -12.43
CA MET A 603 -12.27 -11.21 -12.48
C MET A 603 -11.16 -12.19 -12.85
N ALA A 604 -11.23 -13.42 -12.36
CA ALA A 604 -10.26 -14.47 -12.66
C ALA A 604 -10.31 -14.87 -14.14
N ILE A 605 -11.48 -15.15 -14.71
CA ILE A 605 -11.57 -15.46 -16.15
C ILE A 605 -11.10 -14.29 -17.04
N ALA A 606 -11.44 -13.04 -16.67
CA ALA A 606 -10.95 -11.86 -17.39
C ALA A 606 -9.42 -11.72 -17.30
N THR A 607 -8.83 -12.11 -16.17
CA THR A 607 -7.37 -12.13 -15.97
C THR A 607 -6.73 -13.23 -16.81
N LEU A 608 -7.27 -14.44 -16.81
CA LEU A 608 -6.79 -15.54 -17.64
C LEU A 608 -6.86 -15.19 -19.13
N THR A 609 -7.95 -14.55 -19.60
CA THR A 609 -8.02 -14.08 -20.99
C THR A 609 -6.93 -13.06 -21.32
N LYS A 610 -6.57 -12.19 -20.37
CA LYS A 610 -5.50 -11.20 -20.58
C LYS A 610 -4.10 -11.84 -20.53
N CYS A 611 -3.93 -12.93 -19.78
CA CYS A 611 -2.67 -13.67 -19.69
C CYS A 611 -2.50 -14.64 -20.87
N TYR A 612 -3.58 -15.13 -21.47
CA TYR A 612 -3.51 -16.15 -22.52
C TYR A 612 -2.68 -15.67 -23.72
N ALA A 613 -1.63 -16.44 -24.01
CA ALA A 613 -0.64 -16.17 -25.03
C ALA A 613 -0.01 -14.76 -24.97
N ASN A 614 0.17 -14.24 -23.75
CA ASN A 614 0.70 -12.91 -23.51
C ASN A 614 2.13 -12.97 -22.91
N PRO A 615 3.17 -12.49 -23.63
CA PRO A 615 4.55 -12.54 -23.13
C PRO A 615 4.80 -11.61 -21.94
N ASP A 616 3.91 -10.64 -21.69
CA ASP A 616 4.05 -9.70 -20.58
C ASP A 616 4.09 -10.40 -19.21
N VAL A 617 3.49 -11.60 -19.08
CA VAL A 617 3.52 -12.43 -17.85
C VAL A 617 4.95 -12.75 -17.40
N PHE A 618 5.88 -12.85 -18.35
CA PHE A 618 7.29 -13.17 -18.10
C PHE A 618 8.17 -11.95 -17.89
N THR A 619 7.62 -10.74 -18.05
CA THR A 619 8.36 -9.46 -17.88
C THR A 619 7.76 -8.59 -16.79
N GLY A 620 6.68 -9.03 -16.16
CA GLY A 620 6.01 -8.33 -15.09
C GLY A 620 4.62 -8.88 -14.78
N VAL A 621 3.88 -8.16 -13.93
CA VAL A 621 2.53 -8.55 -13.52
C VAL A 621 1.49 -7.96 -14.46
N VAL A 622 0.72 -8.83 -15.11
CA VAL A 622 -0.36 -8.45 -16.02
C VAL A 622 -1.63 -8.16 -15.22
N LYS A 623 -2.18 -6.94 -15.35
CA LYS A 623 -3.43 -6.55 -14.66
C LYS A 623 -4.53 -6.16 -15.63
N ILE A 624 -5.76 -6.57 -15.33
CA ILE A 624 -6.96 -6.02 -15.99
C ILE A 624 -7.08 -4.52 -15.68
N ARG A 625 -7.69 -3.77 -16.60
CA ARG A 625 -7.92 -2.33 -16.40
C ARG A 625 -8.88 -2.11 -15.23
N LYS A 626 -8.67 -1.04 -14.46
CA LYS A 626 -9.59 -0.65 -13.37
C LYS A 626 -11.02 -0.41 -13.88
N GLY A 627 -11.16 0.14 -15.08
CA GLY A 627 -12.44 0.33 -15.75
C GLY A 627 -13.14 -1.00 -16.04
N MET A 628 -12.41 -2.00 -16.57
CA MET A 628 -12.90 -3.37 -16.72
C MET A 628 -13.36 -3.95 -15.38
N SER A 629 -12.58 -3.80 -14.30
CA SER A 629 -13.00 -4.25 -12.97
C SER A 629 -14.32 -3.60 -12.53
N CYS A 630 -14.49 -2.29 -12.75
CA CYS A 630 -15.75 -1.59 -12.46
C CYS A 630 -16.91 -2.13 -13.30
N LYS A 631 -16.68 -2.39 -14.59
CA LYS A 631 -17.66 -2.98 -15.51
C LYS A 631 -18.10 -4.37 -15.05
N LEU A 632 -17.15 -5.23 -14.67
CA LEU A 632 -17.45 -6.57 -14.15
C LEU A 632 -18.26 -6.49 -12.87
N ILE A 633 -17.87 -5.66 -11.90
CA ILE A 633 -18.62 -5.48 -10.63
C ILE A 633 -20.07 -5.03 -10.89
N LEU A 634 -20.28 -4.10 -11.83
CA LEU A 634 -21.63 -3.62 -12.15
C LEU A 634 -22.47 -4.65 -12.90
N ARG A 635 -21.84 -5.56 -13.67
CA ARG A 635 -22.51 -6.58 -14.49
C ARG A 635 -22.43 -7.97 -13.86
N THR A 636 -22.30 -8.05 -12.55
CA THR A 636 -22.31 -9.33 -11.83
C THR A 636 -23.39 -9.26 -10.78
N ASN A 637 -24.65 -9.42 -11.19
CA ASN A 637 -25.82 -9.43 -10.31
C ASN A 637 -26.68 -10.67 -10.48
N THR A 638 -26.58 -11.38 -11.61
CA THR A 638 -27.38 -12.58 -11.90
C THR A 638 -26.53 -13.67 -12.55
N ASN A 639 -27.00 -14.92 -12.48
CA ASN A 639 -26.37 -16.04 -13.19
C ASN A 639 -26.26 -15.78 -14.70
N ASP A 640 -27.26 -15.15 -15.32
CA ASP A 640 -27.23 -14.87 -16.75
C ASP A 640 -26.11 -13.88 -17.12
N GLU A 641 -25.87 -12.85 -16.32
CA GLU A 641 -24.77 -11.90 -16.55
C GLU A 641 -23.38 -12.53 -16.31
N VAL A 642 -23.27 -13.43 -15.33
CA VAL A 642 -22.06 -14.22 -15.09
C VAL A 642 -21.78 -15.14 -16.28
N HIS A 643 -22.78 -15.90 -16.73
CA HIS A 643 -22.66 -16.78 -17.88
C HIS A 643 -22.29 -16.00 -19.15
N GLU A 644 -22.90 -14.84 -19.39
CA GLU A 644 -22.52 -13.97 -20.50
C GLU A 644 -21.04 -13.57 -20.43
N THR A 645 -20.56 -13.23 -19.24
CA THR A 645 -19.16 -12.84 -19.02
C THR A 645 -18.21 -14.00 -19.33
N PHE A 646 -18.50 -15.19 -18.80
CA PHE A 646 -17.71 -16.40 -19.07
C PHE A 646 -17.74 -16.79 -20.56
N TYR A 647 -18.91 -16.70 -21.22
CA TYR A 647 -19.04 -16.94 -22.66
C TYR A 647 -18.12 -16.01 -23.46
N VAL A 648 -18.20 -14.70 -23.20
CA VAL A 648 -17.41 -13.69 -23.93
C VAL A 648 -15.91 -13.93 -23.77
N PHE A 649 -15.45 -14.20 -22.55
CA PHE A 649 -14.03 -14.40 -22.27
C PHE A 649 -13.50 -15.76 -22.75
N ALA A 650 -14.27 -16.85 -22.61
CA ALA A 650 -13.90 -18.15 -23.17
C ALA A 650 -13.85 -18.09 -24.71
N LYS A 651 -14.80 -17.41 -25.34
CA LYS A 651 -14.79 -17.20 -26.79
C LYS A 651 -13.59 -16.37 -27.23
N ALA A 652 -13.19 -15.36 -26.46
CA ALA A 652 -12.00 -14.55 -26.75
C ALA A 652 -10.72 -15.41 -26.70
N ILE A 653 -10.56 -16.27 -25.69
CA ILE A 653 -9.42 -17.21 -25.61
C ILE A 653 -9.40 -18.16 -26.82
N ALA A 654 -10.54 -18.77 -27.14
CA ALA A 654 -10.65 -19.67 -28.30
C ALA A 654 -10.30 -18.96 -29.62
N ASN A 655 -10.76 -17.72 -29.81
CA ASN A 655 -10.44 -16.93 -31.00
C ASN A 655 -8.95 -16.59 -31.07
N THR A 656 -8.31 -16.26 -29.94
CA THR A 656 -6.85 -16.04 -29.89
C THR A 656 -6.11 -17.31 -30.28
N ALA A 657 -6.48 -18.47 -29.71
CA ALA A 657 -5.87 -19.76 -30.03
C ALA A 657 -6.00 -20.11 -31.52
N LEU A 658 -7.20 -19.92 -32.10
CA LEU A 658 -7.46 -20.14 -33.53
C LEU A 658 -6.63 -19.21 -34.42
N SER A 659 -6.54 -17.93 -34.05
CA SER A 659 -5.75 -16.94 -34.80
C SER A 659 -4.26 -17.27 -34.77
N GLN A 660 -3.72 -17.67 -33.62
CA GLN A 660 -2.32 -18.12 -33.51
C GLN A 660 -2.05 -19.36 -34.37
N ARG A 661 -2.97 -20.33 -34.35
CA ARG A 661 -2.88 -21.53 -35.19
C ARG A 661 -2.87 -21.18 -36.68
N GLN A 662 -3.72 -20.24 -37.11
CA GLN A 662 -3.74 -19.74 -38.49
C GLN A 662 -2.45 -19.00 -38.87
N ALA A 663 -1.83 -18.30 -37.92
CA ALA A 663 -0.53 -17.66 -38.10
C ALA A 663 0.66 -18.64 -38.06
N GLY A 664 0.41 -19.95 -38.00
CA GLY A 664 1.45 -21.00 -38.02
C GLY A 664 2.08 -21.30 -36.66
N VAL A 665 1.56 -20.72 -35.56
CA VAL A 665 2.03 -21.04 -34.20
C VAL A 665 1.54 -22.43 -33.80
N VAL A 666 2.46 -23.26 -33.30
CA VAL A 666 2.16 -24.61 -32.82
C VAL A 666 2.09 -24.58 -31.30
N ASP A 667 0.87 -24.54 -30.75
CA ASP A 667 0.64 -24.68 -29.31
C ASP A 667 0.26 -26.14 -28.98
N PRO A 668 1.04 -26.86 -28.16
CA PRO A 668 0.74 -28.24 -27.76
C PRO A 668 -0.60 -28.40 -27.03
N SER A 669 -1.05 -27.35 -26.33
CA SER A 669 -2.30 -27.35 -25.56
C SER A 669 -3.53 -27.01 -26.40
N PHE A 670 -3.37 -26.55 -27.64
CA PHE A 670 -4.43 -26.01 -28.51
C PHE A 670 -5.72 -26.82 -28.50
N LYS A 671 -5.66 -28.14 -28.72
CA LYS A 671 -6.86 -29.00 -28.76
C LYS A 671 -7.60 -29.02 -27.42
N ARG A 672 -6.86 -29.06 -26.31
CA ARG A 672 -7.41 -29.04 -24.94
C ARG A 672 -8.02 -27.65 -24.67
N THR A 673 -7.34 -26.57 -25.04
CA THR A 673 -7.83 -25.20 -24.90
C THR A 673 -9.14 -24.96 -25.66
N ILE A 674 -9.22 -25.39 -26.93
CA ILE A 674 -10.45 -25.24 -27.72
C ILE A 674 -11.59 -26.04 -27.08
N LYS A 675 -11.35 -27.31 -26.72
CA LYS A 675 -12.37 -28.17 -26.09
C LYS A 675 -12.93 -27.58 -24.80
N VAL A 676 -12.07 -27.05 -23.90
CA VAL A 676 -12.55 -26.46 -22.65
C VAL A 676 -13.31 -25.14 -22.90
N CYS A 677 -12.84 -24.32 -23.85
CA CYS A 677 -13.56 -23.09 -24.22
C CYS A 677 -14.93 -23.39 -24.84
N GLU A 678 -15.03 -24.40 -25.69
CA GLU A 678 -16.29 -24.88 -26.26
C GLU A 678 -17.23 -25.36 -25.17
N THR A 679 -16.75 -26.18 -24.24
CA THR A 679 -17.55 -26.67 -23.09
C THR A 679 -18.11 -25.50 -22.27
N ILE A 680 -17.30 -24.47 -21.99
CA ILE A 680 -17.75 -23.26 -21.28
C ILE A 680 -18.77 -22.50 -22.12
N CYS A 681 -18.53 -22.31 -23.42
CA CYS A 681 -19.43 -21.61 -24.31
C CYS A 681 -20.80 -22.32 -24.41
N GLU A 682 -20.82 -23.63 -24.61
CA GLU A 682 -22.04 -24.44 -24.67
C GLU A 682 -22.84 -24.34 -23.36
N GLY A 683 -22.18 -24.42 -22.21
CA GLY A 683 -22.81 -24.27 -20.90
C GLY A 683 -23.38 -22.87 -20.61
N THR A 684 -22.92 -21.85 -21.34
CA THR A 684 -23.27 -20.43 -21.08
C THR A 684 -24.05 -19.76 -22.22
N GLU A 685 -24.16 -20.38 -23.40
CA GLU A 685 -24.71 -19.80 -24.62
C GLU A 685 -26.18 -19.36 -24.48
N ALA A 686 -27.00 -20.15 -23.79
CA ALA A 686 -28.41 -19.83 -23.61
C ALA A 686 -28.60 -18.51 -22.83
N ALA A 687 -27.83 -18.32 -21.76
CA ALA A 687 -27.83 -17.09 -20.97
C ALA A 687 -27.25 -15.90 -21.75
N TYR A 688 -26.13 -16.12 -22.45
CA TYR A 688 -25.55 -15.11 -23.36
C TYR A 688 -26.58 -14.63 -24.39
N SER A 689 -27.28 -15.56 -25.05
CA SER A 689 -28.30 -15.25 -26.05
C SER A 689 -29.45 -14.43 -25.48
N ARG A 690 -29.94 -14.79 -24.27
CA ARG A 690 -30.95 -14.00 -23.55
C ARG A 690 -30.47 -12.58 -23.24
N GLN A 691 -29.24 -12.41 -22.76
CA GLN A 691 -28.66 -11.10 -22.44
C GLN A 691 -28.50 -10.23 -23.70
N VAL A 692 -28.01 -10.81 -24.80
CA VAL A 692 -27.91 -10.12 -26.09
C VAL A 692 -29.30 -9.67 -26.56
N GLN A 693 -30.31 -10.54 -26.48
CA GLN A 693 -31.68 -10.20 -26.88
C GLN A 693 -32.29 -9.12 -25.98
N ALA A 694 -32.10 -9.21 -24.66
CA ALA A 694 -32.56 -8.22 -23.69
C ALA A 694 -31.98 -6.83 -23.95
N ARG A 695 -30.75 -6.75 -24.49
CA ARG A 695 -30.10 -5.49 -24.87
C ARG A 695 -30.51 -4.95 -26.24
N ARG A 696 -31.04 -5.79 -27.15
CA ARG A 696 -31.49 -5.34 -28.49
C ARG A 696 -32.65 -4.34 -28.42
N LEU A 697 -33.64 -4.57 -27.56
CA LEU A 697 -34.82 -3.69 -27.47
C LEU A 697 -34.49 -2.27 -27.00
N PRO A 698 -33.73 -2.08 -25.89
CA PRO A 698 -33.23 -0.76 -25.49
C PRO A 698 -32.35 -0.12 -26.57
N MET A 699 -31.50 -0.91 -27.25
CA MET A 699 -30.63 -0.42 -28.31
C MET A 699 -31.41 0.13 -29.51
N LEU A 700 -32.43 -0.60 -29.96
CA LEU A 700 -33.37 -0.15 -31.00
C LEU A 700 -34.11 1.11 -30.57
N ALA A 701 -34.59 1.17 -29.32
CA ALA A 701 -35.23 2.36 -28.77
C ALA A 701 -34.29 3.57 -28.73
N CYS A 702 -32.99 3.37 -28.43
CA CYS A 702 -31.98 4.43 -28.46
C CYS A 702 -31.71 4.92 -29.87
N LEU A 703 -31.57 4.00 -30.84
CA LEU A 703 -31.41 4.34 -32.24
C LEU A 703 -32.61 5.16 -32.71
N VAL A 704 -33.83 4.75 -32.37
CA VAL A 704 -35.06 5.52 -32.66
C VAL A 704 -35.03 6.89 -32.00
N LEU A 705 -34.63 7.02 -30.74
CA LEU A 705 -34.50 8.31 -30.06
C LEU A 705 -33.43 9.22 -30.69
N VAL A 706 -32.31 8.65 -31.15
CA VAL A 706 -31.27 9.37 -31.88
C VAL A 706 -31.81 9.80 -33.25
N PHE A 707 -32.47 8.93 -34.00
CA PHE A 707 -33.12 9.27 -35.28
C PHE A 707 -34.21 10.34 -35.11
N LEU A 708 -35.04 10.26 -34.07
CA LEU A 708 -36.03 11.28 -33.73
C LEU A 708 -35.35 12.60 -33.34
N SER A 709 -34.21 12.56 -32.66
CA SER A 709 -33.42 13.76 -32.36
C SER A 709 -32.84 14.40 -33.62
N PHE A 710 -32.49 13.60 -34.64
CA PHE A 710 -32.12 14.10 -35.97
C PHE A 710 -33.34 14.63 -36.75
N GLY A 711 -34.51 14.00 -36.64
CA GLY A 711 -35.76 14.53 -37.21
C GLY A 711 -36.21 15.85 -36.58
N TRP A 712 -35.93 16.05 -35.29
CA TRP A 712 -36.12 17.31 -34.57
C TRP A 712 -35.19 18.44 -35.06
N ILE A 713 -34.04 18.12 -35.68
CA ILE A 713 -33.13 19.12 -36.28
C ILE A 713 -33.75 19.74 -37.55
N SER A 714 -34.78 19.13 -38.14
CA SER A 714 -35.42 19.56 -39.38
C SER A 714 -36.69 20.39 -39.19
N LEU A 715 -37.10 20.70 -37.96
CA LEU A 715 -38.30 21.50 -37.67
C LEU A 715 -37.93 22.94 -37.26
N PRO A 716 -38.40 23.99 -37.98
CA PRO A 716 -37.83 25.35 -37.85
C PRO A 716 -38.09 26.12 -36.53
N ASN A 717 -38.85 25.61 -35.56
CA ASN A 717 -39.45 26.47 -34.52
C ASN A 717 -39.40 25.94 -33.06
N LEU A 718 -38.31 25.30 -32.62
CA LEU A 718 -38.15 24.96 -31.18
C LEU A 718 -36.79 25.38 -30.60
N PRO A 719 -36.72 25.76 -29.30
CA PRO A 719 -35.50 26.26 -28.68
C PRO A 719 -34.42 25.18 -28.61
N SER A 720 -33.17 25.57 -28.87
CA SER A 720 -32.00 24.70 -28.86
C SER A 720 -31.73 24.13 -27.47
N LEU A 721 -32.16 22.90 -27.21
CA LEU A 721 -31.55 22.08 -26.15
C LEU A 721 -30.07 21.81 -26.50
N PRO A 722 -29.12 21.84 -25.55
CA PRO A 722 -27.71 21.68 -25.86
C PRO A 722 -27.47 20.32 -26.51
N LYS A 723 -26.99 20.33 -27.76
CA LYS A 723 -26.76 19.14 -28.61
C LYS A 723 -25.93 18.04 -27.91
N VAL A 724 -25.06 18.42 -26.97
CA VAL A 724 -24.23 17.53 -26.15
C VAL A 724 -25.06 16.69 -25.17
N ALA A 725 -26.17 17.21 -24.65
CA ALA A 725 -27.00 16.53 -23.66
C ALA A 725 -27.86 15.41 -24.29
N LEU A 726 -28.33 15.61 -25.53
CA LEU A 726 -29.08 14.62 -26.31
C LEU A 726 -28.19 13.47 -26.78
N TRP A 727 -26.97 13.78 -27.23
CA TRP A 727 -25.96 12.76 -27.57
C TRP A 727 -25.49 11.97 -26.34
N GLY A 728 -25.25 12.66 -25.21
CA GLY A 728 -24.97 12.02 -23.94
C GLY A 728 -26.09 11.10 -23.48
N ALA A 729 -27.35 11.54 -23.58
CA ALA A 729 -28.52 10.72 -23.24
C ALA A 729 -28.67 9.51 -24.17
N GLY A 730 -28.48 9.65 -25.49
CA GLY A 730 -28.56 8.53 -26.43
C GLY A 730 -27.51 7.44 -26.16
N ILE A 731 -26.27 7.84 -25.85
CA ILE A 731 -25.17 6.92 -25.47
C ILE A 731 -25.44 6.27 -24.10
N LEU A 732 -25.96 7.03 -23.14
CA LEU A 732 -26.24 6.54 -21.79
C LEU A 732 -27.46 5.60 -21.73
N ILE A 733 -28.50 5.82 -22.53
CA ILE A 733 -29.62 4.88 -22.68
C ILE A 733 -29.14 3.63 -23.45
N TYR A 734 -28.27 3.78 -24.46
CA TYR A 734 -27.69 2.66 -25.24
C TYR A 734 -26.90 1.70 -24.35
N MET A 735 -26.20 2.25 -23.36
CA MET A 735 -25.36 1.47 -22.46
C MET A 735 -26.09 0.90 -21.22
N TYR A 736 -27.14 1.56 -20.74
CA TYR A 736 -27.73 1.31 -19.41
C TYR A 736 -29.27 1.34 -19.39
N GLY A 737 -29.94 0.99 -20.50
CA GLY A 737 -31.40 1.10 -20.71
C GLY A 737 -32.33 0.96 -19.49
N PRO A 738 -32.24 -0.09 -18.65
CA PRO A 738 -33.10 -0.23 -17.46
C PRO A 738 -32.76 0.72 -16.30
N ASP A 739 -31.51 1.16 -16.20
CA ASP A 739 -30.95 1.93 -15.08
C ASP A 739 -30.86 3.44 -15.33
N PHE A 740 -30.91 3.88 -16.58
CA PHE A 740 -30.71 5.28 -16.96
C PHE A 740 -31.82 6.22 -16.45
N LEU A 741 -33.08 5.76 -16.43
CA LEU A 741 -34.21 6.56 -15.94
C LEU A 741 -34.05 6.93 -14.45
N LYS A 742 -33.36 6.12 -13.66
CA LYS A 742 -33.02 6.40 -12.26
C LYS A 742 -31.79 7.33 -12.14
N ALA A 743 -30.80 7.20 -13.03
CA ALA A 743 -29.57 7.99 -13.02
C ALA A 743 -29.76 9.47 -13.42
N ARG A 744 -30.74 9.76 -14.30
CA ARG A 744 -31.03 11.14 -14.76
C ARG A 744 -31.48 12.07 -13.62
N SER A 745 -32.27 11.57 -12.67
CA SER A 745 -32.67 12.32 -11.48
C SER A 745 -31.46 12.73 -10.64
N ALA A 746 -30.57 11.77 -10.37
CA ALA A 746 -29.39 11.95 -9.54
C ALA A 746 -28.33 12.87 -10.17
N LEU A 747 -28.12 12.79 -11.49
CA LEU A 747 -27.20 13.68 -12.21
C LEU A 747 -27.69 15.13 -12.22
N THR A 748 -29.00 15.35 -12.32
CA THR A 748 -29.61 16.68 -12.27
C THR A 748 -29.53 17.28 -10.86
N GLU A 749 -29.63 16.43 -9.83
CA GLU A 749 -29.56 16.81 -8.42
C GLU A 749 -28.12 17.07 -7.95
N ALA A 750 -27.14 16.27 -8.40
CA ALA A 750 -25.72 16.48 -8.19
C ALA A 750 -25.23 17.80 -8.83
N TYR A 751 -25.75 18.15 -10.01
CA TYR A 751 -25.45 19.42 -10.67
C TYR A 751 -26.06 20.62 -9.92
N ARG A 752 -27.23 20.45 -9.28
CA ARG A 752 -27.85 21.48 -8.41
C ARG A 752 -27.10 21.67 -7.08
N LEU A 753 -26.62 20.58 -6.46
CA LEU A 753 -25.89 20.65 -5.19
C LEU A 753 -24.53 21.35 -5.33
N LYS A 754 -23.84 21.19 -6.47
CA LYS A 754 -22.55 21.87 -6.72
C LYS A 754 -22.66 23.39 -6.87
N LYS A 755 -23.84 23.92 -7.20
CA LYS A 755 -24.08 25.37 -7.35
C LYS A 755 -24.34 26.08 -6.00
N LYS A 756 -24.34 25.35 -4.88
CA LYS A 756 -24.52 25.90 -3.53
C LYS A 756 -23.24 25.85 -2.67
N THR A 757 -22.15 25.29 -3.18
CA THR A 757 -20.89 25.10 -2.42
C THR A 757 -19.63 25.48 -3.22
N LEU A 758 -19.83 26.26 -4.29
CA LEU A 758 -18.86 27.18 -4.90
C LEU A 758 -19.51 28.57 -4.82
#